data_AF-A0A7C5XUS5-F1
#
_entry.id   AF-A0A7C5XUS5-F1
#
_cell.length_a   1.000
_cell.length_b   1.000
_cell.length_c   1.000
_cell.angle_alpha   90.00
_cell.angle_beta   90.00
_cell.angle_gamma   90.00
#
_symmetry.space_group_name_H-M   'P 1'
#
loop_
_entity.id
_entity.type
_entity.pdbx_description
1 polymer ?
#
loop_
_entity_poly.entity_id
_entity_poly.type
_entity_poly.pdbx_seq_one_letter_code
_entity_poly.pdbx_strand_id
1 'polypeptide(L)'
;MEVSVPEAGTLRATTDDGRPLEIEQPGRGWSRRIEEAPGNYDLRLRLPAHAPAVTEAALFLEPRRLAATTPLPALPDAEHPPLPDFPVVGRDAPRFFDLGFQEKTTLAVHAAEDALYRLESTGLLDTSGTLRSRTVVRLARSSSHGSGRNFLLQRYLRRGDYQLVVATHGRSYGHLGVRLERSPLADGGVLRPGIPARTRVPGGGGLLYRFHIERSGRYTITAMRRGGLLNCRLEDGDGWPVIAPGARADLNLELDPGDYRLVVLPTPAGGRRVTTLRRISEPPRFSGHGPHRLPLGRPVANLWTEPPNGERPPDRWRFTLPAPCPVEVRLDAGMEGRISRLDGGGEEVVVPPHRGWRGTLEAGRYQLAVRSHRRNNRVPYHLEVRPRVLVAGTERRLTAPATVPVAIAGGRLVEIASTGAEDVSARLLDASGRQVAQSDDRPGDWSFLISGRFPDGEYTLRVSPVGAARAATTVAMVERPGHDGPALTIGASRRLHLDGAAVETLPLAAPPAGTVLAVTAEGSQRLGLAVDGGDGWRTLGEDRGDHPQVLIPGVPDGRYRVRVWSVDGGGDVRLAARALTPTRVGERRLARGVTAKADPAGPSATAVLEVRLDGPGAFELPSGPARLLASAAAGTAMAPVTRAVVVARTSTLWLA
;
A
#
# COMPACT_ATOMS: atom_id res chain seq x y z
N MET A 1 42.64 71.66 -5.55
CA MET A 1 43.12 70.27 -5.65
C MET A 1 43.28 69.99 -7.12
N GLU A 2 44.50 69.68 -7.55
CA GLU A 2 44.75 69.26 -8.93
C GLU A 2 44.29 67.81 -9.12
N VAL A 3 43.51 67.57 -10.16
CA VAL A 3 42.93 66.26 -10.46
C VAL A 3 43.17 65.94 -11.93
N SER A 4 43.74 64.77 -12.20
CA SER A 4 43.84 64.24 -13.55
C SER A 4 42.62 63.38 -13.87
N VAL A 5 41.90 63.75 -14.92
CA VAL A 5 40.76 63.02 -15.46
C VAL A 5 41.26 62.22 -16.68
N PRO A 6 41.40 60.89 -16.59
CA PRO A 6 42.02 60.09 -17.64
C PRO A 6 41.11 59.87 -18.86
N GLU A 7 39.79 60.01 -18.70
CA GLU A 7 38.81 59.87 -19.77
C GLU A 7 37.58 60.76 -19.52
N ALA A 8 36.83 61.09 -20.58
CA ALA A 8 35.63 61.92 -20.45
C ALA A 8 34.60 61.26 -19.52
N GLY A 9 34.05 62.03 -18.57
CA GLY A 9 33.11 61.50 -17.60
C GLY A 9 32.55 62.57 -16.68
N THR A 10 31.75 62.12 -15.71
CA THR A 10 31.17 63.00 -14.69
C THR A 10 31.94 62.86 -13.39
N LEU A 11 32.45 63.99 -12.86
CA LEU A 11 33.05 64.06 -11.54
C LEU A 11 32.02 64.34 -10.46
N ARG A 12 32.14 63.65 -9.32
CA ARG A 12 31.32 63.85 -8.11
C ARG A 12 32.17 63.67 -6.87
N ALA A 13 31.92 64.46 -5.84
CA ALA A 13 32.62 64.33 -4.57
C ALA A 13 31.63 63.97 -3.48
N THR A 14 32.04 63.12 -2.54
CA THR A 14 31.27 62.81 -1.34
C THR A 14 32.15 62.81 -0.11
N THR A 15 31.55 63.02 1.05
CA THR A 15 32.15 62.72 2.35
C THR A 15 32.20 61.22 2.60
N ASP A 16 32.91 60.81 3.67
CA ASP A 16 32.99 59.45 4.18
C ASP A 16 31.62 58.83 4.50
N ASP A 17 30.68 59.62 5.02
CA ASP A 17 29.29 59.23 5.27
C ASP A 17 28.40 59.22 4.00
N GLY A 18 28.99 59.44 2.83
CA GLY A 18 28.34 59.33 1.52
C GLY A 18 27.52 60.55 1.10
N ARG A 19 27.58 61.68 1.83
CA ARG A 19 26.86 62.90 1.46
C ARG A 19 27.54 63.62 0.29
N PRO A 20 26.78 64.13 -0.70
CA PRO A 20 27.36 64.81 -1.85
C PRO A 20 27.93 66.18 -1.48
N LEU A 21 29.14 66.45 -1.97
CA LEU A 21 29.81 67.75 -1.88
C LEU A 21 29.65 68.53 -3.17
N GLU A 22 29.67 69.86 -3.08
CA GLU A 22 29.75 70.71 -4.26
C GLU A 22 31.21 70.84 -4.69
N ILE A 23 31.43 70.71 -6.00
CA ILE A 23 32.70 70.89 -6.69
C ILE A 23 32.58 72.15 -7.54
N GLU A 24 33.64 72.95 -7.56
CA GLU A 24 33.79 74.08 -8.49
C GLU A 24 35.10 73.93 -9.25
N GLN A 25 35.02 74.04 -10.58
CA GLN A 25 36.15 74.44 -11.40
C GLN A 25 36.14 75.97 -11.51
N PRO A 26 37.29 76.66 -11.34
CA PRO A 26 37.36 78.12 -11.42
C PRO A 26 36.62 78.67 -12.65
N GLY A 27 35.60 79.51 -12.40
CA GLY A 27 34.79 80.14 -13.46
C GLY A 27 33.54 79.38 -13.90
N ARG A 28 33.28 78.16 -13.43
CA ARG A 28 32.08 77.35 -13.78
C ARG A 28 31.01 77.26 -12.70
N GLY A 29 31.18 77.95 -11.57
CA GLY A 29 30.25 77.92 -10.44
C GLY A 29 30.24 76.58 -9.72
N TRP A 30 29.51 76.52 -8.61
CA TRP A 30 29.45 75.34 -7.74
C TRP A 30 28.38 74.37 -8.20
N SER A 31 28.72 73.10 -8.34
CA SER A 31 27.79 72.02 -8.71
C SER A 31 28.15 70.72 -8.00
N ARG A 32 27.16 69.86 -7.74
CA ARG A 32 27.39 68.51 -7.19
C ARG A 32 27.93 67.52 -8.22
N ARG A 33 27.86 67.88 -9.51
CA ARG A 33 28.30 67.07 -10.64
C ARG A 33 28.85 67.99 -11.73
N ILE A 34 30.04 67.70 -12.23
CA ILE A 34 30.62 68.42 -13.38
C ILE A 34 31.05 67.41 -14.44
N GLU A 35 30.76 67.71 -15.70
CA GLU A 35 31.20 66.89 -16.83
C GLU A 35 32.52 67.45 -17.35
N GLU A 36 33.55 66.59 -17.39
CA GLU A 36 34.88 66.99 -17.83
C GLU A 36 35.40 66.06 -18.92
N ALA A 37 36.15 66.66 -19.86
CA ALA A 37 36.93 65.92 -20.85
C ALA A 37 38.22 65.38 -20.20
N PRO A 38 38.96 64.47 -20.85
CA PRO A 38 40.25 64.04 -20.33
C PRO A 38 41.21 65.24 -20.20
N GLY A 39 41.87 65.38 -19.06
CA GLY A 39 42.73 66.54 -18.78
C GLY A 39 43.05 66.72 -17.30
N ASN A 40 43.85 67.73 -16.97
CA ASN A 40 44.17 68.10 -15.59
C ASN A 40 43.38 69.34 -15.19
N TYR A 41 42.71 69.28 -14.04
CA TYR A 41 41.80 70.32 -13.57
C TYR A 41 42.13 70.72 -12.14
N ASP A 42 42.10 72.03 -11.88
CA ASP A 42 42.08 72.56 -10.52
C ASP A 42 40.65 72.63 -10.02
N LEU A 43 40.34 71.82 -9.00
CA LEU A 43 39.02 71.74 -8.41
C LEU A 43 39.01 72.24 -6.98
N ARG A 44 37.93 72.92 -6.61
CA ARG A 44 37.61 73.33 -5.24
C ARG A 44 36.43 72.51 -4.74
N LEU A 45 36.48 72.10 -3.48
CA LEU A 45 35.38 71.41 -2.80
C LEU A 45 34.81 72.34 -1.73
N ARG A 46 33.48 72.44 -1.66
CA ARG A 46 32.80 73.20 -0.63
C ARG A 46 32.33 72.25 0.46
N LEU A 47 32.91 72.40 1.64
CA LEU A 47 32.48 71.68 2.83
C LEU A 47 31.23 72.35 3.44
N PRO A 48 30.31 71.58 4.05
CA PRO A 48 29.19 72.14 4.81
C PRO A 48 29.65 73.07 5.93
N ALA A 49 28.86 74.09 6.26
CA ALA A 49 29.21 75.10 7.28
C ALA A 49 29.49 74.53 8.70
N HIS A 50 29.03 73.31 8.97
CA HIS A 50 29.27 72.59 10.24
C HIS A 50 30.20 71.38 10.08
N ALA A 51 31.02 71.35 9.02
CA ALA A 51 31.98 70.28 8.83
C ALA A 51 33.05 70.28 9.94
N PRO A 52 33.47 69.11 10.45
CA PRO A 52 34.54 69.00 11.43
C PRO A 52 35.87 69.54 10.88
N ALA A 53 36.79 69.92 11.79
CA ALA A 53 38.08 70.52 11.46
C ALA A 53 38.94 69.67 10.50
N VAL A 54 38.72 68.35 10.48
CA VAL A 54 39.24 67.44 9.47
C VAL A 54 38.04 66.72 8.86
N THR A 55 37.89 66.83 7.53
CA THR A 55 36.86 66.12 6.76
C THR A 55 37.54 65.32 5.65
N GLU A 56 37.30 64.02 5.60
CA GLU A 56 37.73 63.18 4.49
C GLU A 56 36.68 63.25 3.37
N ALA A 57 37.17 63.42 2.14
CA ALA A 57 36.33 63.48 0.95
C ALA A 57 36.90 62.58 -0.14
N ALA A 58 36.03 61.85 -0.82
CA ALA A 58 36.37 61.04 -1.98
C ALA A 58 35.84 61.72 -3.25
N LEU A 59 36.69 61.82 -4.26
CA LEU A 59 36.33 62.28 -5.59
C LEU A 59 36.23 61.08 -6.53
N PHE A 60 35.09 60.95 -7.21
CA PHE A 60 34.78 59.88 -8.14
C PHE A 60 34.66 60.43 -9.55
N LEU A 61 35.26 59.72 -10.50
CA LEU A 61 34.96 59.86 -11.92
C LEU A 61 34.05 58.70 -12.33
N GLU A 62 32.90 59.02 -12.91
CA GLU A 62 32.06 58.08 -13.66
C GLU A 62 32.40 58.24 -15.15
N PRO A 63 33.24 57.36 -15.74
CA PRO A 63 33.53 57.40 -17.17
C PRO A 63 32.27 57.38 -18.01
N ARG A 64 32.24 58.16 -19.09
CA ARG A 64 31.07 58.20 -19.98
C ARG A 64 30.71 56.80 -20.51
N ARG A 65 31.70 55.95 -20.80
CA ARG A 65 31.46 54.56 -21.25
C ARG A 65 30.73 53.68 -20.23
N LEU A 66 30.76 54.03 -18.95
CA LEU A 66 30.10 53.32 -17.85
C LEU A 66 28.81 54.02 -17.39
N ALA A 67 28.49 55.18 -17.95
CA ALA A 67 27.25 55.88 -17.63
C ALA A 67 26.05 54.98 -17.94
N ALA A 68 25.04 54.99 -17.08
CA ALA A 68 23.83 54.16 -17.26
C ALA A 68 23.09 54.43 -18.59
N THR A 69 23.33 55.59 -19.22
CA THR A 69 22.78 55.97 -20.53
C THR A 69 23.61 55.47 -21.71
N THR A 70 24.76 54.84 -21.47
CA THR A 70 25.59 54.29 -22.54
C THR A 70 24.98 52.98 -23.04
N PRO A 71 24.65 52.88 -24.35
CA PRO A 71 24.10 51.66 -24.90
C PRO A 71 25.05 50.49 -24.66
N LEU A 72 24.52 49.35 -24.20
CA LEU A 72 25.31 48.13 -24.12
C LEU A 72 25.83 47.79 -25.52
N PRO A 73 27.09 47.32 -25.66
CA PRO A 73 27.57 46.84 -26.94
C PRO A 73 26.66 45.72 -27.42
N ALA A 74 26.35 45.73 -28.72
CA ALA A 74 25.61 44.63 -29.33
C ALA A 74 26.38 43.32 -29.06
N LEU A 75 25.66 42.28 -28.60
CA LEU A 75 26.24 40.95 -28.58
C LEU A 75 26.66 40.62 -30.03
N PRO A 76 27.88 40.14 -30.27
CA PRO A 76 28.24 39.69 -31.60
C PRO A 76 27.22 38.65 -32.06
N ASP A 77 26.79 38.73 -33.32
CA ASP A 77 26.00 37.69 -33.98
C ASP A 77 26.87 36.43 -34.06
N ALA A 78 27.01 35.74 -32.93
CA ALA A 78 27.56 34.41 -32.90
C ALA A 78 26.50 33.53 -33.54
N GLU A 79 26.68 33.22 -34.83
CA GLU A 79 26.00 32.10 -35.47
C GLU A 79 26.16 30.89 -34.56
N HIS A 80 25.11 30.58 -33.81
CA HIS A 80 25.11 29.39 -32.98
C HIS A 80 25.28 28.20 -33.93
N PRO A 81 26.26 27.31 -33.71
CA PRO A 81 26.38 26.11 -34.53
C PRO A 81 25.03 25.39 -34.52
N PRO A 82 24.53 24.94 -35.68
CA PRO A 82 23.22 24.30 -35.77
C PRO A 82 23.16 23.13 -34.80
N LEU A 83 22.01 22.94 -34.14
CA LEU A 83 21.81 21.82 -33.24
C LEU A 83 22.11 20.52 -34.00
N PRO A 84 22.92 19.61 -33.43
CA PRO A 84 23.24 18.35 -34.10
C PRO A 84 21.97 17.56 -34.38
N ASP A 85 21.80 17.18 -35.65
CA ASP A 85 20.65 16.41 -36.12
C ASP A 85 20.87 14.93 -35.83
N PHE A 86 20.15 14.40 -34.84
CA PHE A 86 20.24 13.01 -34.42
C PHE A 86 19.07 12.19 -34.98
N PRO A 87 19.30 10.93 -35.38
CA PRO A 87 18.21 10.04 -35.77
C PRO A 87 17.15 9.94 -34.65
N VAL A 88 15.90 10.19 -35.01
CA VAL A 88 14.77 10.21 -34.05
C VAL A 88 14.19 8.81 -33.86
N VAL A 89 14.07 8.38 -32.60
CA VAL A 89 13.29 7.22 -32.18
C VAL A 89 11.94 7.71 -31.66
N GLY A 90 10.87 7.35 -32.38
CA GLY A 90 9.49 7.62 -32.01
C GLY A 90 8.73 6.33 -31.67
N ARG A 91 7.48 6.47 -31.20
CA ARG A 91 6.66 5.33 -30.75
C ARG A 91 6.42 4.28 -31.85
N ASP A 92 6.20 4.75 -33.08
CA ASP A 92 5.79 3.92 -34.19
C ASP A 92 6.93 3.76 -35.23
N ALA A 93 8.16 4.17 -34.87
CA ALA A 93 9.32 4.20 -35.75
C ALA A 93 10.58 3.70 -35.02
N PRO A 94 10.75 2.36 -34.87
CA PRO A 94 12.00 1.79 -34.38
C PRO A 94 13.16 2.15 -35.33
N ARG A 95 14.36 2.31 -34.77
CA ARG A 95 15.57 2.62 -35.53
C ARG A 95 16.52 1.45 -35.51
N PHE A 96 17.00 1.06 -36.68
CA PHE A 96 17.94 -0.04 -36.87
C PHE A 96 19.27 0.51 -37.39
N PHE A 97 20.38 0.01 -36.86
CA PHE A 97 21.73 0.44 -37.21
C PHE A 97 22.76 -0.58 -36.69
N ASP A 98 24.00 -0.46 -37.16
CA ASP A 98 25.12 -1.27 -36.69
C ASP A 98 25.97 -0.50 -35.67
N LEU A 99 26.52 -1.22 -34.70
CA LEU A 99 27.55 -0.70 -33.80
C LEU A 99 28.74 -1.67 -33.75
N GLY A 100 29.95 -1.12 -33.84
CA GLY A 100 31.21 -1.80 -33.60
C GLY A 100 31.48 -2.05 -32.12
N PHE A 101 32.69 -2.55 -31.83
CA PHE A 101 33.16 -2.86 -30.48
C PHE A 101 33.25 -1.59 -29.62
N GLN A 102 32.54 -1.56 -28.49
CA GLN A 102 32.47 -0.43 -27.56
C GLN A 102 32.06 0.91 -28.20
N GLU A 103 31.49 0.84 -29.40
CA GLU A 103 31.04 2.01 -30.14
C GLU A 103 29.77 2.58 -29.50
N LYS A 104 29.59 3.89 -29.67
CA LYS A 104 28.43 4.61 -29.15
C LYS A 104 27.77 5.40 -30.26
N THR A 105 26.43 5.44 -30.23
CA THR A 105 25.65 6.34 -31.06
C THR A 105 24.67 7.14 -30.21
N THR A 106 24.26 8.31 -30.70
CA THR A 106 23.29 9.18 -30.04
C THR A 106 22.04 9.29 -30.88
N LEU A 107 20.89 9.08 -30.24
CA LEU A 107 19.57 9.14 -30.85
C LEU A 107 18.74 10.22 -30.15
N ALA A 108 17.93 10.94 -30.90
CA ALA A 108 16.88 11.78 -30.34
C ALA A 108 15.68 10.90 -29.97
N VAL A 109 15.08 11.15 -28.81
CA VAL A 109 13.90 10.43 -28.33
C VAL A 109 12.78 11.43 -28.12
N HIS A 110 11.68 11.26 -28.84
CA HIS A 110 10.53 12.16 -28.75
C HIS A 110 9.40 11.51 -27.93
N ALA A 111 9.13 12.07 -26.75
CA ALA A 111 7.97 11.70 -25.95
C ALA A 111 6.80 12.60 -26.34
N ALA A 112 5.81 12.04 -27.03
CA ALA A 112 4.66 12.81 -27.53
C ALA A 112 3.71 13.28 -26.42
N GLU A 113 3.66 12.55 -25.30
CA GLU A 113 2.74 12.80 -24.18
C GLU A 113 3.38 12.39 -22.85
N ASP A 114 2.75 12.82 -21.77
CA ASP A 114 3.14 12.49 -20.40
C ASP A 114 2.78 11.03 -20.10
N ALA A 115 3.77 10.12 -20.16
CA ALA A 115 3.53 8.69 -20.03
C ALA A 115 4.73 7.91 -19.48
N LEU A 116 4.45 6.67 -19.09
CA LEU A 116 5.49 5.68 -18.83
C LEU A 116 5.97 5.11 -20.16
N TYR A 117 7.25 5.30 -20.48
CA TYR A 117 7.88 4.81 -21.70
C TYR A 117 8.82 3.64 -21.41
N ARG A 118 8.81 2.68 -22.34
CA ARG A 118 9.76 1.58 -22.46
C ARG A 118 10.68 1.88 -23.64
N LEU A 119 11.96 2.01 -23.37
CA LEU A 119 12.99 2.27 -24.37
C LEU A 119 14.00 1.12 -24.30
N GLU A 120 14.14 0.37 -25.38
CA GLU A 120 14.98 -0.83 -25.39
C GLU A 120 15.72 -0.99 -26.71
N SER A 121 16.87 -1.65 -26.64
CA SER A 121 17.48 -2.22 -27.83
C SER A 121 16.97 -3.64 -28.09
N THR A 122 17.07 -4.06 -29.34
CA THR A 122 16.75 -5.41 -29.82
C THR A 122 17.95 -6.01 -30.53
N GLY A 123 18.01 -7.34 -30.62
CA GLY A 123 19.13 -8.08 -31.18
C GLY A 123 19.77 -9.01 -30.14
N LEU A 124 20.96 -9.54 -30.44
CA LEU A 124 21.71 -10.44 -29.56
C LEU A 124 23.02 -9.79 -29.06
N LEU A 125 22.98 -8.48 -28.84
CA LEU A 125 24.14 -7.68 -28.41
C LEU A 125 24.03 -7.33 -26.93
N ASP A 126 25.20 -7.29 -26.26
CA ASP A 126 25.31 -6.67 -24.96
C ASP A 126 25.38 -5.17 -25.10
N THR A 127 24.37 -4.47 -24.59
CA THR A 127 24.23 -3.03 -24.80
C THR A 127 23.88 -2.28 -23.52
N SER A 128 24.23 -0.99 -23.51
CA SER A 128 23.77 -0.03 -22.51
C SER A 128 23.10 1.18 -23.16
N GLY A 129 22.15 1.76 -22.43
CA GLY A 129 21.46 2.99 -22.81
C GLY A 129 21.58 4.02 -21.69
N THR A 130 21.93 5.26 -22.04
CA THR A 130 21.91 6.42 -21.12
C THR A 130 20.97 7.49 -21.68
N LEU A 131 19.88 7.75 -20.97
CA LEU A 131 18.89 8.77 -21.33
C LEU A 131 19.19 10.07 -20.58
N ARG A 132 19.08 11.21 -21.28
CA ARG A 132 19.25 12.55 -20.71
C ARG A 132 18.21 13.52 -21.24
N SER A 133 18.00 14.60 -20.49
CA SER A 133 17.24 15.78 -20.92
C SER A 133 18.19 16.98 -21.09
N ARG A 134 17.67 18.15 -21.47
CA ARG A 134 18.47 19.38 -21.59
C ARG A 134 19.12 19.81 -20.27
N THR A 135 18.45 19.59 -19.15
CA THR A 135 18.91 20.04 -17.82
C THR A 135 19.45 18.89 -16.96
N VAL A 136 19.06 17.65 -17.24
CA VAL A 136 19.49 16.45 -16.49
C VAL A 136 20.30 15.54 -17.40
N VAL A 137 21.63 15.61 -17.25
CA VAL A 137 22.62 14.90 -18.07
C VAL A 137 22.59 13.37 -17.91
N ARG A 138 21.94 12.86 -16.86
CA ARG A 138 21.78 11.41 -16.61
C ARG A 138 20.42 11.12 -15.97
N LEU A 139 19.37 11.16 -16.79
CA LEU A 139 18.00 10.92 -16.35
C LEU A 139 17.76 9.44 -16.01
N ALA A 140 18.31 8.53 -16.80
CA ALA A 140 18.26 7.10 -16.54
C ALA A 140 19.43 6.38 -17.25
N ARG A 141 19.85 5.24 -16.71
CA ARG A 141 20.84 4.37 -17.34
C ARG A 141 20.52 2.91 -17.07
N SER A 142 20.75 2.04 -18.05
CA SER A 142 20.61 0.60 -17.93
C SER A 142 21.60 -0.10 -18.85
N SER A 143 22.04 -1.30 -18.45
CA SER A 143 22.90 -2.19 -19.23
C SER A 143 22.44 -3.63 -19.02
N SER A 144 22.29 -4.39 -20.11
CA SER A 144 22.05 -5.84 -20.05
C SER A 144 20.80 -6.32 -19.26
N HIS A 145 19.81 -5.45 -19.04
CA HIS A 145 18.57 -5.76 -18.31
C HIS A 145 17.37 -6.13 -19.22
N GLY A 146 17.54 -6.05 -20.53
CA GLY A 146 16.57 -6.49 -21.54
C GLY A 146 16.82 -7.94 -21.99
N SER A 147 15.89 -8.47 -22.79
CA SER A 147 16.05 -9.79 -23.42
C SER A 147 17.33 -9.85 -24.26
N GLY A 148 18.11 -10.92 -24.16
CA GLY A 148 19.32 -11.09 -24.98
C GLY A 148 20.49 -10.17 -24.60
N ARG A 149 20.58 -9.71 -23.34
CA ARG A 149 21.59 -8.74 -22.84
C ARG A 149 21.46 -7.33 -23.44
N ASN A 150 20.30 -7.04 -24.02
CA ASN A 150 19.98 -5.68 -24.46
C ASN A 150 19.83 -4.74 -23.26
N PHE A 151 19.92 -3.42 -23.49
CA PHE A 151 19.46 -2.47 -22.49
C PHE A 151 17.93 -2.39 -22.50
N LEU A 152 17.36 -2.16 -21.32
CA LEU A 152 15.94 -1.86 -21.13
C LEU A 152 15.84 -0.71 -20.13
N LEU A 153 15.24 0.39 -20.56
CA LEU A 153 14.91 1.56 -19.75
C LEU A 153 13.39 1.67 -19.67
N GLN A 154 12.85 1.74 -18.45
CA GLN A 154 11.44 2.03 -18.22
C GLN A 154 11.33 3.26 -17.33
N ARG A 155 10.84 4.36 -17.89
CA ARG A 155 10.83 5.66 -17.21
C ARG A 155 9.58 6.45 -17.57
N TYR A 156 9.01 7.13 -16.59
CA TYR A 156 8.01 8.14 -16.84
C TYR A 156 8.70 9.37 -17.46
N LEU A 157 8.29 9.74 -18.67
CA LEU A 157 8.77 10.91 -19.38
C LEU A 157 7.60 11.88 -19.55
N ARG A 158 7.86 13.17 -19.34
CA ARG A 158 6.93 14.21 -19.76
C ARG A 158 7.07 14.40 -21.26
N ARG A 159 6.07 15.02 -21.88
CA ARG A 159 6.13 15.44 -23.27
C ARG A 159 7.39 16.28 -23.51
N GLY A 160 8.15 15.92 -24.54
CA GLY A 160 9.35 16.66 -24.93
C GLY A 160 10.44 15.80 -25.55
N ASP A 161 11.58 16.44 -25.78
CA ASP A 161 12.73 15.84 -26.47
C ASP A 161 13.81 15.42 -25.47
N TYR A 162 14.31 14.21 -25.68
CA TYR A 162 15.35 13.59 -24.90
C TYR A 162 16.46 13.09 -25.82
N GLN A 163 17.61 12.77 -25.24
CA GLN A 163 18.71 12.14 -25.97
C GLN A 163 19.08 10.82 -25.32
N LEU A 164 19.21 9.78 -26.15
CA LEU A 164 19.64 8.45 -25.76
C LEU A 164 21.00 8.16 -26.36
N VAL A 165 21.98 7.86 -25.51
CA VAL A 165 23.27 7.31 -25.93
C VAL A 165 23.20 5.80 -25.78
N VAL A 166 23.39 5.08 -26.88
CA VAL A 166 23.44 3.61 -26.93
C VAL A 166 24.88 3.18 -27.14
N ALA A 167 25.34 2.16 -26.42
CA ALA A 167 26.68 1.62 -26.52
C ALA A 167 26.69 0.10 -26.48
N THR A 168 27.61 -0.54 -27.21
CA THR A 168 27.91 -1.98 -27.04
C THR A 168 28.88 -2.21 -25.89
N HIS A 169 28.87 -3.42 -25.33
CA HIS A 169 29.73 -3.84 -24.23
C HIS A 169 30.50 -5.13 -24.53
N GLY A 170 31.62 -5.31 -23.82
CA GLY A 170 32.50 -6.46 -24.03
C GLY A 170 32.88 -6.59 -25.49
N ARG A 171 32.81 -7.81 -26.03
CA ARG A 171 33.10 -8.13 -27.44
C ARG A 171 31.87 -8.08 -28.37
N SER A 172 30.76 -7.45 -27.95
CA SER A 172 29.56 -7.36 -28.80
C SER A 172 29.73 -6.32 -29.91
N TYR A 173 29.33 -6.68 -31.12
CA TYR A 173 29.26 -5.82 -32.30
C TYR A 173 28.21 -6.37 -33.29
N GLY A 174 27.68 -5.51 -34.16
CA GLY A 174 26.74 -5.89 -35.22
C GLY A 174 25.43 -5.10 -35.19
N HIS A 175 24.41 -5.68 -35.82
CA HIS A 175 23.13 -5.04 -36.03
C HIS A 175 22.24 -5.05 -34.79
N LEU A 176 21.62 -3.90 -34.49
CA LEU A 176 20.61 -3.77 -33.44
C LEU A 176 19.46 -2.84 -33.88
N GLY A 177 18.34 -2.99 -33.17
CA GLY A 177 17.25 -2.03 -33.21
C GLY A 177 17.15 -1.26 -31.90
N VAL A 178 16.55 -0.07 -31.92
CA VAL A 178 16.11 0.68 -30.75
C VAL A 178 14.66 1.08 -30.96
N ARG A 179 13.81 0.80 -29.97
CA ARG A 179 12.39 1.14 -30.00
C ARG A 179 11.94 1.87 -28.74
N LEU A 180 10.99 2.76 -28.93
CA LEU A 180 10.29 3.47 -27.86
C LEU A 180 8.83 2.99 -27.88
N GLU A 181 8.31 2.53 -26.75
CA GLU A 181 6.92 2.12 -26.62
C GLU A 181 6.31 2.77 -25.38
N ARG A 182 5.02 3.09 -25.44
CA ARG A 182 4.28 3.48 -24.24
C ARG A 182 3.99 2.21 -23.44
N SER A 183 4.45 2.15 -22.20
CA SER A 183 4.08 1.07 -21.28
C SER A 183 2.63 1.25 -20.85
N PRO A 184 1.81 0.19 -20.85
CA PRO A 184 0.46 0.27 -20.33
C PRO A 184 0.51 0.58 -18.84
N LEU A 185 -0.25 1.61 -18.43
CA LEU A 185 -0.54 1.90 -17.02
C LEU A 185 -1.92 1.35 -16.73
N ALA A 186 -1.98 0.25 -15.98
CA ALA A 186 -3.25 -0.23 -15.45
C ALA A 186 -3.79 0.77 -14.43
N ASP A 187 -5.10 0.98 -14.42
CA ASP A 187 -5.77 1.72 -13.35
C ASP A 187 -5.87 0.81 -12.12
N GLY A 188 -5.17 1.18 -11.05
CA GLY A 188 -5.24 0.51 -9.75
C GLY A 188 -6.41 0.98 -8.89
N GLY A 189 -7.16 2.01 -9.33
CA GLY A 189 -8.25 2.58 -8.58
C GLY A 189 -7.79 3.51 -7.46
N VAL A 190 -8.54 3.53 -6.35
CA VAL A 190 -8.32 4.42 -5.21
C VAL A 190 -7.63 3.68 -4.07
N LEU A 191 -6.46 4.15 -3.64
CA LEU A 191 -5.83 3.68 -2.41
C LEU A 191 -6.51 4.33 -1.20
N ARG A 192 -6.91 3.50 -0.24
CA ARG A 192 -7.52 3.96 1.01
C ARG A 192 -6.59 3.64 2.19
N PRO A 193 -6.43 4.54 3.16
CA PRO A 193 -5.65 4.26 4.35
C PRO A 193 -6.11 2.99 5.07
N GLY A 194 -5.18 2.06 5.32
CA GLY A 194 -5.44 0.81 6.04
C GLY A 194 -5.98 -0.34 5.18
N ILE A 195 -6.32 -0.10 3.92
CA ILE A 195 -6.90 -1.08 2.99
C ILE A 195 -5.85 -1.42 1.91
N PRO A 196 -5.27 -2.64 1.89
CA PRO A 196 -4.33 -3.02 0.86
C PRO A 196 -5.01 -3.19 -0.51
N ALA A 197 -4.46 -2.57 -1.55
CA ALA A 197 -4.85 -2.83 -2.93
C ALA A 197 -4.03 -3.97 -3.53
N ARG A 198 -4.72 -4.89 -4.24
CA ARG A 198 -4.13 -6.11 -4.80
C ARG A 198 -4.44 -6.19 -6.28
N THR A 199 -3.40 -6.16 -7.11
CA THR A 199 -3.58 -6.13 -8.57
C THR A 199 -2.60 -7.05 -9.27
N ARG A 200 -3.06 -7.75 -10.31
CA ARG A 200 -2.19 -8.48 -11.23
C ARG A 200 -1.83 -7.57 -12.40
N VAL A 201 -0.54 -7.43 -12.67
CA VAL A 201 -0.04 -6.57 -13.75
C VAL A 201 0.77 -7.40 -14.73
N PRO A 202 0.57 -7.27 -16.06
CA PRO A 202 1.39 -7.95 -17.05
C PRO A 202 2.86 -7.48 -17.00
N GLY A 203 3.76 -8.27 -17.60
CA GLY A 203 5.16 -7.90 -17.74
C GLY A 203 5.31 -6.60 -18.53
N GLY A 204 6.18 -5.71 -18.07
CA GLY A 204 6.38 -4.39 -18.65
C GLY A 204 5.29 -3.36 -18.32
N GLY A 205 4.17 -3.76 -17.71
CA GLY A 205 3.09 -2.85 -17.31
C GLY A 205 3.36 -2.13 -15.99
N GLY A 206 2.91 -0.88 -15.87
CA GLY A 206 2.89 -0.12 -14.61
C GLY A 206 1.48 -0.06 -14.02
N LEU A 207 1.35 0.55 -12.84
CA LEU A 207 0.08 0.68 -12.13
C LEU A 207 -0.06 2.10 -11.59
N LEU A 208 -1.22 2.72 -11.81
CA LEU A 208 -1.55 4.05 -11.31
C LEU A 208 -2.62 3.95 -10.23
N TYR A 209 -2.34 4.50 -9.05
CA TYR A 209 -3.33 4.70 -8.01
C TYR A 209 -3.59 6.18 -7.77
N ARG A 210 -4.82 6.49 -7.36
CA ARG A 210 -5.24 7.80 -6.85
C ARG A 210 -5.55 7.68 -5.36
N PHE A 211 -5.30 8.71 -4.57
CA PHE A 211 -5.76 8.74 -3.19
C PHE A 211 -5.88 10.17 -2.68
N HIS A 212 -6.72 10.33 -1.68
CA HIS A 212 -6.95 11.60 -1.00
C HIS A 212 -6.43 11.50 0.43
N ILE A 213 -5.70 12.51 0.87
CA ILE A 213 -5.29 12.69 2.26
C ILE A 213 -6.26 13.68 2.90
N GLU A 214 -7.03 13.23 3.89
CA GLU A 214 -8.00 14.10 4.56
C GLU A 214 -7.37 15.00 5.63
N ARG A 215 -6.28 14.53 6.26
CA ARG A 215 -5.66 15.19 7.40
C ARG A 215 -4.15 15.15 7.26
N SER A 216 -3.51 16.29 7.52
CA SER A 216 -2.06 16.33 7.58
C SER A 216 -1.52 15.30 8.59
N GLY A 217 -0.37 14.73 8.29
CA GLY A 217 0.34 13.83 9.18
C GLY A 217 1.27 12.89 8.44
N ARG A 218 1.84 11.95 9.19
CA ARG A 218 2.80 11.00 8.65
C ARG A 218 2.11 9.77 8.06
N TYR A 219 2.51 9.38 6.86
CA TYR A 219 1.95 8.23 6.13
C TYR A 219 3.07 7.30 5.66
N THR A 220 2.78 6.00 5.69
CA THR A 220 3.58 4.98 5.01
C THR A 220 2.90 4.56 3.71
N ILE A 221 3.66 4.54 2.63
CA ILE A 221 3.24 3.98 1.33
C ILE A 221 4.20 2.86 0.97
N THR A 222 3.67 1.65 0.76
CA THR A 222 4.47 0.49 0.38
C THR A 222 3.90 -0.15 -0.89
N ALA A 223 4.74 -0.46 -1.87
CA ALA A 223 4.35 -1.27 -3.04
C ALA A 223 5.31 -2.45 -3.20
N MET A 224 4.75 -3.67 -3.21
CA MET A 224 5.49 -4.92 -3.20
C MET A 224 5.08 -5.82 -4.36
N ARG A 225 6.03 -6.65 -4.78
CA ARG A 225 5.82 -7.89 -5.52
C ARG A 225 6.41 -9.05 -4.71
N ARG A 226 6.12 -10.29 -5.10
CA ARG A 226 6.82 -11.44 -4.51
C ARG A 226 8.34 -11.27 -4.69
N GLY A 227 9.07 -11.36 -3.59
CA GLY A 227 10.52 -11.24 -3.53
C GLY A 227 11.06 -9.80 -3.38
N GLY A 228 10.21 -8.77 -3.26
CA GLY A 228 10.72 -7.45 -2.88
C GLY A 228 9.82 -6.25 -3.18
N LEU A 229 10.38 -5.07 -2.88
CA LEU A 229 9.75 -3.76 -3.11
C LEU A 229 9.84 -3.36 -4.57
N LEU A 230 8.85 -2.59 -5.02
CA LEU A 230 8.80 -1.99 -6.35
C LEU A 230 9.29 -0.54 -6.29
N ASN A 231 9.69 0.00 -7.43
CA ASN A 231 9.96 1.44 -7.55
C ASN A 231 8.66 2.20 -7.84
N CYS A 232 8.61 3.47 -7.47
CA CYS A 232 7.45 4.32 -7.68
C CYS A 232 7.82 5.76 -8.04
N ARG A 233 6.78 6.49 -8.45
CA ARG A 233 6.74 7.94 -8.54
C ARG A 233 5.48 8.39 -7.81
N LEU A 234 5.64 9.32 -6.88
CA LEU A 234 4.54 9.93 -6.14
C LEU A 234 4.39 11.37 -6.62
N GLU A 235 3.17 11.76 -6.96
CA GLU A 235 2.81 13.10 -7.43
C GLU A 235 1.68 13.67 -6.57
N ASP A 236 1.64 14.99 -6.46
CA ASP A 236 0.48 15.73 -5.95
C ASP A 236 -0.63 15.87 -7.02
N GLY A 237 -1.70 16.61 -6.69
CA GLY A 237 -2.85 16.83 -7.56
C GLY A 237 -2.51 17.54 -8.87
N ASP A 238 -1.45 18.34 -8.87
CA ASP A 238 -0.97 19.10 -10.04
C ASP A 238 0.04 18.29 -10.89
N GLY A 239 0.38 17.07 -10.47
CA GLY A 239 1.33 16.21 -11.17
C GLY A 239 2.80 16.54 -10.89
N TRP A 240 3.08 17.31 -9.84
CA TRP A 240 4.46 17.57 -9.39
C TRP A 240 4.98 16.41 -8.54
N PRO A 241 6.24 15.97 -8.75
CA PRO A 241 6.82 14.92 -7.93
C PRO A 241 6.95 15.36 -6.48
N VAL A 242 6.35 14.61 -5.55
CA VAL A 242 6.52 14.79 -4.10
C VAL A 242 7.87 14.22 -3.63
N ILE A 243 8.38 13.22 -4.35
CA ILE A 243 9.68 12.57 -4.09
C ILE A 243 10.48 12.42 -5.38
N ALA A 244 11.77 12.09 -5.23
CA ALA A 244 12.63 11.73 -6.36
C ALA A 244 12.00 10.58 -7.19
N PRO A 245 11.76 10.77 -8.51
CA PRO A 245 11.10 9.74 -9.31
C PRO A 245 11.94 8.46 -9.44
N GLY A 246 11.30 7.30 -9.23
CA GLY A 246 11.95 6.00 -9.21
C GLY A 246 12.46 5.57 -7.84
N ALA A 247 12.11 6.28 -6.77
CA ALA A 247 12.36 5.84 -5.40
C ALA A 247 11.69 4.48 -5.12
N ARG A 248 12.28 3.69 -4.21
CA ARG A 248 11.63 2.46 -3.72
C ARG A 248 10.34 2.82 -3.00
N ALA A 249 9.28 2.07 -3.29
CA ALA A 249 7.98 2.21 -2.67
C ALA A 249 7.99 1.58 -1.26
N ASP A 250 8.76 2.19 -0.38
CA ASP A 250 8.77 2.01 1.07
C ASP A 250 8.97 3.40 1.68
N LEU A 251 7.94 4.22 1.51
CA LEU A 251 7.97 5.63 1.79
C LEU A 251 7.42 5.90 3.18
N ASN A 252 8.06 6.80 3.91
CA ASN A 252 7.58 7.35 5.17
C ASN A 252 7.72 8.88 5.09
N LEU A 253 6.60 9.57 4.92
CA LEU A 253 6.58 11.00 4.64
C LEU A 253 5.42 11.69 5.35
N GLU A 254 5.58 12.99 5.59
CA GLU A 254 4.46 13.85 5.96
C GLU A 254 3.74 14.31 4.69
N LEU A 255 2.43 14.16 4.70
CA LEU A 255 1.54 14.53 3.61
C LEU A 255 0.50 15.51 4.14
N ASP A 256 0.24 16.55 3.36
CA ASP A 256 -0.82 17.51 3.64
C ASP A 256 -2.15 17.07 3.03
N PRO A 257 -3.28 17.68 3.44
CA PRO A 257 -4.55 17.38 2.84
C PRO A 257 -4.55 17.69 1.34
N GLY A 258 -5.04 16.76 0.52
CA GLY A 258 -5.03 16.92 -0.92
C GLY A 258 -5.07 15.60 -1.69
N ASP A 259 -5.13 15.73 -3.01
CA ASP A 259 -5.12 14.60 -3.93
C ASP A 259 -3.71 14.23 -4.35
N TYR A 260 -3.47 12.92 -4.47
CA TYR A 260 -2.17 12.38 -4.81
C TYR A 260 -2.30 11.23 -5.81
N ARG A 261 -1.24 11.03 -6.59
CA ARG A 261 -1.12 9.95 -7.56
C ARG A 261 0.14 9.14 -7.31
N LEU A 262 -0.02 7.83 -7.16
CA LEU A 262 1.10 6.89 -7.04
C LEU A 262 1.21 6.06 -8.32
N VAL A 263 2.30 6.26 -9.06
CA VAL A 263 2.67 5.42 -10.19
C VAL A 263 3.67 4.37 -9.73
N VAL A 264 3.23 3.11 -9.64
CA VAL A 264 4.11 1.97 -9.39
C VAL A 264 4.75 1.57 -10.72
N LEU A 265 6.08 1.65 -10.77
CA LEU A 265 6.85 1.44 -11.97
C LEU A 265 6.79 -0.02 -12.46
N PRO A 266 6.98 -0.25 -13.76
CA PRO A 266 6.88 -1.57 -14.36
C PRO A 266 8.07 -2.46 -13.98
N THR A 267 7.86 -3.76 -14.12
CA THR A 267 8.90 -4.78 -14.02
C THR A 267 8.87 -5.65 -15.27
N PRO A 268 10.00 -6.22 -15.72
CA PRO A 268 10.02 -7.09 -16.90
C PRO A 268 9.07 -8.28 -16.78
N ALA A 269 9.03 -8.92 -15.61
CA ALA A 269 8.10 -9.99 -15.30
C ALA A 269 6.76 -9.45 -14.83
N GLY A 270 5.67 -10.04 -15.34
CA GLY A 270 4.33 -9.82 -14.80
C GLY A 270 4.15 -10.49 -13.45
N GLY A 271 3.11 -10.11 -12.72
CA GLY A 271 2.82 -10.73 -11.44
C GLY A 271 1.81 -9.99 -10.59
N ARG A 272 1.58 -10.56 -9.40
CA ARG A 272 0.78 -9.97 -8.33
C ARG A 272 1.52 -8.80 -7.69
N ARG A 273 0.79 -7.75 -7.34
CA ARG A 273 1.29 -6.56 -6.64
C ARG A 273 0.39 -6.24 -5.47
N VAL A 274 0.99 -5.85 -4.36
CA VAL A 274 0.28 -5.34 -3.17
C VAL A 274 0.73 -3.92 -2.94
N THR A 275 -0.20 -3.00 -2.76
CA THR A 275 0.09 -1.60 -2.45
C THR A 275 -0.72 -1.16 -1.24
N THR A 276 -0.04 -0.57 -0.25
CA THR A 276 -0.66 -0.10 0.99
C THR A 276 -0.40 1.38 1.17
N LEU A 277 -1.42 2.06 1.67
CA LEU A 277 -1.34 3.41 2.24
C LEU A 277 -1.76 3.28 3.70
N ARG A 278 -0.99 3.81 4.65
CA ARG A 278 -1.36 3.78 6.07
C ARG A 278 -0.93 5.05 6.76
N ARG A 279 -1.86 5.69 7.47
CA ARG A 279 -1.51 6.79 8.38
C ARG A 279 -0.74 6.23 9.57
N ILE A 280 0.43 6.78 9.85
CA ILE A 280 1.14 6.53 11.09
C ILE A 280 0.39 7.30 12.18
N SER A 281 -0.26 6.56 13.08
CA SER A 281 -0.84 7.16 14.27
C SER A 281 0.30 7.50 15.22
N GLU A 282 0.33 8.73 15.72
CA GLU A 282 1.23 9.08 16.81
C GLU A 282 0.94 8.18 18.01
N PRO A 283 1.98 7.76 18.76
CA PRO A 283 1.77 7.05 20.01
C PRO A 283 0.81 7.86 20.89
N PRO A 284 -0.26 7.24 21.41
CA PRO A 284 -1.18 7.95 22.29
C PRO A 284 -0.42 8.55 23.48
N ARG A 285 -0.63 9.85 23.71
CA ARG A 285 -0.11 10.53 24.91
C ARG A 285 -1.16 10.41 26.01
N PHE A 286 -0.78 9.77 27.10
CA PHE A 286 -1.64 9.63 28.27
C PHE A 286 -1.27 10.69 29.29
N SER A 287 -2.25 11.12 30.09
CA SER A 287 -2.04 12.03 31.21
C SER A 287 -3.00 11.69 32.35
N GLY A 288 -2.58 11.92 33.58
CA GLY A 288 -3.35 11.60 34.79
C GLY A 288 -3.57 10.09 35.01
N HIS A 289 -4.45 9.78 35.95
CA HIS A 289 -4.60 8.44 36.52
C HIS A 289 -5.58 7.50 35.77
N GLY A 290 -6.09 7.90 34.60
CA GLY A 290 -6.98 7.06 33.78
C GLY A 290 -8.43 7.00 34.26
N PRO A 291 -9.25 6.03 33.76
CA PRO A 291 -8.83 4.83 33.06
C PRO A 291 -8.40 5.07 31.61
N HIS A 292 -7.22 4.56 31.26
CA HIS A 292 -6.64 4.58 29.91
C HIS A 292 -6.87 3.25 29.20
N ARG A 293 -6.91 3.23 27.86
CA ARG A 293 -6.94 1.99 27.07
C ARG A 293 -5.52 1.46 26.86
N LEU A 294 -5.30 0.18 27.13
CA LEU A 294 -4.03 -0.52 26.92
C LEU A 294 -4.13 -1.53 25.77
N PRO A 295 -3.48 -1.27 24.61
CA PRO A 295 -3.40 -2.25 23.53
C PRO A 295 -2.51 -3.44 23.91
N LEU A 296 -2.93 -4.66 23.55
CA LEU A 296 -2.15 -5.87 23.82
C LEU A 296 -0.85 -5.89 22.99
N GLY A 297 0.24 -6.32 23.63
CA GLY A 297 1.55 -6.52 23.01
C GLY A 297 2.20 -5.25 22.48
N ARG A 298 1.76 -4.07 22.95
CA ARG A 298 2.37 -2.78 22.63
C ARG A 298 2.79 -2.08 23.92
N PRO A 299 4.06 -1.67 24.04
CA PRO A 299 4.48 -0.86 25.16
C PRO A 299 3.82 0.53 25.08
N VAL A 300 3.32 1.02 26.20
CA VAL A 300 2.84 2.40 26.37
C VAL A 300 3.65 3.09 27.45
N ALA A 301 3.80 4.41 27.32
CA ALA A 301 4.51 5.25 28.29
C ALA A 301 3.51 6.19 28.99
N ASN A 302 3.74 6.46 30.27
CA ASN A 302 3.03 7.48 31.02
C ASN A 302 3.94 8.12 32.08
N LEU A 303 3.48 9.21 32.69
CA LEU A 303 4.17 9.90 33.78
C LEU A 303 3.39 9.73 35.07
N TRP A 304 3.95 8.99 36.03
CA TRP A 304 3.37 8.91 37.37
C TRP A 304 3.50 10.27 38.07
N THR A 305 2.37 10.80 38.52
CA THR A 305 2.31 12.04 39.30
C THR A 305 1.84 11.72 40.71
N GLU A 306 2.70 11.99 41.69
CA GLU A 306 2.38 11.74 43.08
C GLU A 306 1.39 12.81 43.58
N PRO A 307 0.29 12.44 44.25
CA PRO A 307 -0.60 13.40 44.88
C PRO A 307 0.14 14.16 45.99
N PRO A 308 -0.13 15.46 46.16
CA PRO A 308 0.58 16.29 47.13
C PRO A 308 0.44 15.72 48.56
N ASN A 309 -0.78 15.37 48.99
CA ASN A 309 -1.08 14.78 50.29
C ASN A 309 -2.18 13.71 50.16
N GLY A 310 -2.21 12.74 51.09
CA GLY A 310 -3.30 11.76 51.21
C GLY A 310 -3.12 10.46 50.43
N GLU A 311 -4.24 9.86 50.03
CA GLU A 311 -4.31 8.58 49.31
C GLU A 311 -3.57 8.66 47.97
N ARG A 312 -2.98 7.54 47.53
CA ARG A 312 -2.19 7.41 46.30
C ARG A 312 -3.01 6.68 45.22
N PRO A 313 -4.00 7.33 44.56
CA PRO A 313 -4.81 6.68 43.54
C PRO A 313 -3.91 6.12 42.43
N PRO A 314 -4.11 4.86 42.02
CA PRO A 314 -3.29 4.25 40.99
C PRO A 314 -3.66 4.77 39.59
N ASP A 315 -2.72 4.72 38.67
CA ASP A 315 -2.99 4.85 37.24
C ASP A 315 -3.73 3.60 36.76
N ARG A 316 -4.90 3.77 36.16
CA ARG A 316 -5.78 2.67 35.73
C ARG A 316 -5.67 2.44 34.23
N TRP A 317 -5.45 1.20 33.83
CA TRP A 317 -5.32 0.77 32.44
C TRP A 317 -6.29 -0.36 32.15
N ARG A 318 -7.08 -0.25 31.10
CA ARG A 318 -8.08 -1.26 30.69
C ARG A 318 -7.64 -1.97 29.42
N PHE A 319 -7.73 -3.30 29.44
CA PHE A 319 -7.49 -4.14 28.26
C PHE A 319 -8.51 -5.27 28.19
N THR A 320 -8.63 -5.89 27.01
CA THR A 320 -9.51 -7.05 26.79
C THR A 320 -8.66 -8.19 26.27
N LEU A 321 -8.74 -9.34 26.94
CA LEU A 321 -8.11 -10.57 26.48
C LEU A 321 -9.17 -11.42 25.75
N PRO A 322 -8.98 -11.74 24.46
CA PRO A 322 -10.03 -12.36 23.66
C PRO A 322 -10.14 -13.88 23.89
N ALA A 323 -9.10 -14.52 24.41
CA ALA A 323 -9.05 -15.96 24.68
C ALA A 323 -8.20 -16.23 25.93
N PRO A 324 -8.46 -17.33 26.68
CA PRO A 324 -7.60 -17.73 27.79
C PRO A 324 -6.19 -17.98 27.28
N CYS A 325 -5.17 -17.35 27.89
CA CYS A 325 -3.79 -17.55 27.47
C CYS A 325 -2.75 -17.12 28.50
N PRO A 326 -1.50 -17.62 28.37
CA PRO A 326 -0.37 -17.09 29.14
C PRO A 326 -0.03 -15.66 28.71
N VAL A 327 0.12 -14.79 29.70
CA VAL A 327 0.40 -13.36 29.56
C VAL A 327 1.69 -13.01 30.33
N GLU A 328 2.47 -12.08 29.77
CA GLU A 328 3.58 -11.40 30.43
C GLU A 328 3.21 -9.92 30.61
N VAL A 329 3.26 -9.42 31.84
CA VAL A 329 3.12 -8.00 32.16
C VAL A 329 4.51 -7.44 32.42
N ARG A 330 4.91 -6.45 31.64
CA ARG A 330 6.15 -5.69 31.86
C ARG A 330 5.79 -4.34 32.45
N LEU A 331 6.49 -3.98 33.52
CA LEU A 331 6.29 -2.75 34.26
C LEU A 331 7.66 -2.33 34.84
N ASP A 332 8.14 -1.15 34.45
CA ASP A 332 9.49 -0.67 34.79
C ASP A 332 9.46 0.43 35.87
N ALA A 333 10.59 1.15 36.03
CA ALA A 333 10.74 2.32 36.89
C ALA A 333 10.33 2.14 38.37
N GLY A 334 10.36 0.90 38.88
CA GLY A 334 9.94 0.60 40.25
C GLY A 334 8.43 0.76 40.48
N MET A 335 7.64 0.66 39.41
CA MET A 335 6.18 0.64 39.49
C MET A 335 5.71 -0.77 39.90
N GLU A 336 4.65 -0.84 40.71
CA GLU A 336 3.94 -2.07 41.05
C GLU A 336 2.50 -2.00 40.56
N GLY A 337 1.84 -3.15 40.40
CA GLY A 337 0.47 -3.17 39.88
C GLY A 337 -0.42 -4.28 40.41
N ARG A 338 -1.72 -4.15 40.13
CA ARG A 338 -2.76 -5.14 40.43
C ARG A 338 -3.66 -5.31 39.21
N ILE A 339 -3.90 -6.56 38.80
CA ILE A 339 -4.81 -6.89 37.72
C ILE A 339 -6.09 -7.42 38.32
N SER A 340 -7.21 -6.79 37.96
CA SER A 340 -8.57 -7.18 38.37
C SER A 340 -9.43 -7.40 37.14
N ARG A 341 -10.31 -8.40 37.19
CA ARG A 341 -11.29 -8.67 36.14
C ARG A 341 -12.52 -7.78 36.34
N LEU A 342 -13.02 -7.19 35.26
CA LEU A 342 -14.12 -6.22 35.27
C LEU A 342 -15.49 -6.83 34.95
N ASP A 343 -15.53 -8.02 34.35
CA ASP A 343 -16.76 -8.71 33.93
C ASP A 343 -17.18 -9.87 34.85
N GLY A 344 -16.59 -9.95 36.05
CA GLY A 344 -17.04 -10.81 37.14
C GLY A 344 -16.13 -12.01 37.43
N GLY A 345 -15.92 -12.29 38.73
CA GLY A 345 -15.12 -13.41 39.24
C GLY A 345 -13.62 -13.31 38.96
N GLY A 346 -12.81 -14.05 39.72
CA GLY A 346 -11.36 -14.15 39.54
C GLY A 346 -10.55 -13.43 40.63
N GLU A 347 -9.45 -14.06 41.02
CA GLU A 347 -8.54 -13.50 42.01
C GLU A 347 -7.76 -12.30 41.45
N GLU A 348 -7.52 -11.31 42.32
CA GLU A 348 -6.65 -10.19 41.98
C GLU A 348 -5.20 -10.67 41.87
N VAL A 349 -4.54 -10.32 40.77
CA VAL A 349 -3.15 -10.69 40.52
C VAL A 349 -2.23 -9.52 40.85
N VAL A 350 -1.24 -9.75 41.71
CA VAL A 350 -0.21 -8.76 42.04
C VAL A 350 0.93 -8.80 41.02
N VAL A 351 1.28 -7.62 40.49
CA VAL A 351 2.42 -7.40 39.60
C VAL A 351 3.56 -6.77 40.42
N PRO A 352 4.59 -7.53 40.79
CA PRO A 352 5.68 -7.02 41.61
C PRO A 352 6.56 -6.01 40.85
N PRO A 353 7.18 -5.06 41.57
CA PRO A 353 8.06 -4.08 40.96
C PRO A 353 9.31 -4.73 40.35
N HIS A 354 9.84 -4.12 39.29
CA HIS A 354 11.06 -4.50 38.54
C HIS A 354 11.01 -5.83 37.77
N ARG A 355 10.26 -6.84 38.26
CA ARG A 355 10.19 -8.17 37.63
C ARG A 355 8.97 -8.35 36.74
N GLY A 356 7.92 -7.54 36.92
CA GLY A 356 6.65 -7.72 36.23
C GLY A 356 5.95 -9.01 36.64
N TRP A 357 5.04 -9.51 35.82
CA TRP A 357 4.26 -10.71 36.12
C TRP A 357 4.17 -11.66 34.92
N ARG A 358 4.11 -12.96 35.19
CA ARG A 358 3.83 -14.00 34.19
C ARG A 358 2.84 -14.99 34.76
N GLY A 359 1.80 -15.31 34.00
CA GLY A 359 0.81 -16.31 34.35
C GLY A 359 -0.30 -16.40 33.32
N THR A 360 -1.32 -17.20 33.58
CA THR A 360 -2.47 -17.37 32.68
C THR A 360 -3.60 -16.46 33.12
N LEU A 361 -4.26 -15.81 32.15
CA LEU A 361 -5.49 -15.07 32.36
C LEU A 361 -6.58 -15.66 31.46
N GLU A 362 -7.80 -15.70 31.98
CA GLU A 362 -9.01 -16.08 31.24
C GLU A 362 -9.39 -15.03 30.20
N ALA A 363 -10.29 -15.39 29.26
CA ALA A 363 -10.89 -14.40 28.38
C ALA A 363 -11.75 -13.41 29.18
N GLY A 364 -11.61 -12.11 28.91
CA GLY A 364 -12.40 -11.11 29.62
C GLY A 364 -11.84 -9.69 29.55
N ARG A 365 -12.54 -8.78 30.23
CA ARG A 365 -12.15 -7.38 30.39
C ARG A 365 -11.40 -7.21 31.71
N TYR A 366 -10.25 -6.57 31.66
CA TYR A 366 -9.35 -6.40 32.80
C TYR A 366 -9.01 -4.93 33.05
N GLN A 367 -8.69 -4.63 34.30
CA GLN A 367 -8.05 -3.39 34.73
C GLN A 367 -6.71 -3.70 35.41
N LEU A 368 -5.64 -3.12 34.90
CA LEU A 368 -4.33 -3.04 35.54
C LEU A 368 -4.21 -1.68 36.24
N ALA A 369 -4.21 -1.69 37.56
CA ALA A 369 -3.98 -0.51 38.40
C ALA A 369 -2.50 -0.47 38.81
N VAL A 370 -1.76 0.58 38.48
CA VAL A 370 -0.33 0.72 38.78
C VAL A 370 -0.03 1.95 39.63
N ARG A 371 1.01 1.87 40.46
CA ARG A 371 1.52 3.00 41.25
C ARG A 371 3.02 2.86 41.45
N SER A 372 3.70 3.96 41.80
CA SER A 372 5.11 3.87 42.18
C SER A 372 5.25 3.15 43.53
N HIS A 373 6.09 2.13 43.59
CA HIS A 373 6.29 1.33 44.81
C HIS A 373 6.78 2.23 45.95
N ARG A 374 7.71 3.13 45.66
CA ARG A 374 8.18 4.18 46.59
C ARG A 374 7.45 5.48 46.31
N ARG A 375 7.34 6.36 47.31
CA ARG A 375 6.80 7.71 47.09
C ARG A 375 7.77 8.48 46.21
N ASN A 376 7.34 8.82 45.00
CA ASN A 376 8.17 9.51 44.01
C ASN A 376 7.27 10.21 43.00
N ASN A 377 7.65 11.40 42.55
CA ASN A 377 6.84 12.22 41.67
C ASN A 377 7.51 12.38 40.30
N ARG A 378 6.71 12.53 39.25
CA ARG A 378 7.15 12.67 37.86
C ARG A 378 8.06 11.51 37.42
N VAL A 379 7.64 10.29 37.73
CA VAL A 379 8.38 9.07 37.33
C VAL A 379 7.88 8.65 35.95
N PRO A 380 8.69 8.76 34.88
CA PRO A 380 8.34 8.20 33.59
C PRO A 380 8.41 6.67 33.69
N TYR A 381 7.38 6.00 33.20
CA TYR A 381 7.33 4.55 33.23
C TYR A 381 6.68 3.98 31.96
N HIS A 382 7.03 2.74 31.64
CA HIS A 382 6.46 1.96 30.56
C HIS A 382 5.72 0.76 31.11
N LEU A 383 4.64 0.40 30.44
CA LEU A 383 3.91 -0.82 30.72
C LEU A 383 3.52 -1.54 29.42
N GLU A 384 3.49 -2.87 29.46
CA GLU A 384 3.03 -3.71 28.36
C GLU A 384 2.32 -4.94 28.94
N VAL A 385 1.13 -5.26 28.41
CA VAL A 385 0.48 -6.56 28.63
C VAL A 385 0.62 -7.36 27.35
N ARG A 386 1.47 -8.39 27.37
CA ARG A 386 1.85 -9.17 26.18
C ARG A 386 1.34 -10.60 26.30
N PRO A 387 0.36 -11.02 25.49
CA PRO A 387 0.05 -12.43 25.30
C PRO A 387 1.30 -13.17 24.78
N ARG A 388 1.57 -14.38 25.26
CA ARG A 388 2.69 -15.21 24.75
C ARG A 388 2.29 -16.07 23.54
N VAL A 389 1.00 -16.24 23.32
CA VAL A 389 0.42 -16.84 22.11
C VAL A 389 -0.08 -15.77 21.15
N LEU A 390 -0.41 -16.14 19.92
CA LEU A 390 -1.14 -15.28 19.00
C LEU A 390 -2.62 -15.33 19.36
N VAL A 391 -3.19 -14.15 19.64
CA VAL A 391 -4.62 -13.96 19.91
C VAL A 391 -5.18 -12.86 19.03
N ALA A 392 -6.50 -12.78 18.90
CA ALA A 392 -7.15 -11.71 18.14
C ALA A 392 -6.68 -10.31 18.57
N GLY A 393 -6.38 -9.46 17.60
CA GLY A 393 -5.86 -8.11 17.81
C GLY A 393 -4.34 -8.03 18.02
N THR A 394 -3.60 -9.14 17.87
CA THR A 394 -2.13 -9.16 18.01
C THR A 394 -1.44 -9.62 16.73
N GLU A 395 -0.15 -9.26 16.62
CA GLU A 395 0.72 -9.64 15.51
C GLU A 395 2.08 -10.16 16.00
N ARG A 396 2.75 -10.92 15.12
CA ARG A 396 4.06 -11.53 15.34
C ARG A 396 4.89 -11.44 14.08
N ARG A 397 6.05 -10.79 14.17
CA ARG A 397 7.10 -10.90 13.15
C ARG A 397 7.90 -12.17 13.38
N LEU A 398 8.11 -12.95 12.33
CA LEU A 398 8.83 -14.23 12.40
C LEU A 398 9.59 -14.52 11.11
N THR A 399 10.48 -15.51 11.17
CA THR A 399 11.16 -16.10 10.02
C THR A 399 10.73 -17.55 9.89
N ALA A 400 10.01 -17.89 8.82
CA ALA A 400 9.59 -19.24 8.49
C ALA A 400 10.80 -20.10 8.05
N PRO A 401 10.80 -21.42 8.30
CA PRO A 401 9.72 -22.19 8.94
C PRO A 401 9.59 -21.86 10.43
N ALA A 402 8.35 -21.70 10.90
CA ALA A 402 8.05 -21.33 12.28
C ALA A 402 6.77 -21.97 12.79
N THR A 403 6.71 -22.18 14.10
CA THR A 403 5.53 -22.67 14.83
C THR A 403 5.06 -21.56 15.77
N VAL A 404 3.80 -21.15 15.63
CA VAL A 404 3.20 -20.10 16.46
C VAL A 404 2.04 -20.70 17.24
N PRO A 405 2.06 -20.68 18.58
CA PRO A 405 0.89 -21.06 19.37
C PRO A 405 -0.22 -20.01 19.20
N VAL A 406 -1.46 -20.46 19.09
CA VAL A 406 -2.65 -19.63 18.84
C VAL A 406 -3.71 -19.99 19.89
N ALA A 407 -4.43 -19.01 20.42
CA ALA A 407 -5.61 -19.24 21.25
C ALA A 407 -6.83 -18.54 20.62
N ILE A 408 -7.92 -19.30 20.48
CA ILE A 408 -9.18 -18.86 19.86
C ILE A 408 -10.29 -19.09 20.87
N ALA A 409 -11.22 -18.12 21.01
CA ALA A 409 -12.40 -18.26 21.86
C ALA A 409 -13.60 -17.46 21.31
N GLY A 410 -14.79 -17.74 21.86
CA GLY A 410 -16.03 -17.03 21.57
C GLY A 410 -16.76 -17.47 20.29
N GLY A 411 -16.28 -18.51 19.60
CA GLY A 411 -16.89 -19.02 18.37
C GLY A 411 -17.09 -17.96 17.26
N ARG A 412 -16.28 -16.90 17.23
CA ARG A 412 -16.39 -15.80 16.24
C ARG A 412 -15.59 -16.11 14.97
N LEU A 413 -15.85 -15.36 13.91
CA LEU A 413 -15.04 -15.45 12.70
C LEU A 413 -13.67 -14.84 13.01
N VAL A 414 -12.62 -15.63 12.84
CA VAL A 414 -11.24 -15.18 13.00
C VAL A 414 -10.49 -15.33 11.69
N GLU A 415 -9.62 -14.36 11.45
CA GLU A 415 -8.68 -14.36 10.34
C GLU A 415 -7.25 -14.40 10.88
N ILE A 416 -6.46 -15.34 10.37
CA ILE A 416 -5.03 -15.43 10.59
C ILE A 416 -4.37 -15.24 9.23
N ALA A 417 -3.64 -14.14 9.07
CA ALA A 417 -3.06 -13.76 7.79
C ALA A 417 -1.59 -13.40 7.92
N SER A 418 -0.81 -13.69 6.89
CA SER A 418 0.53 -13.13 6.74
C SER A 418 0.53 -11.82 5.97
N THR A 419 1.59 -11.04 6.17
CA THR A 419 1.95 -9.87 5.37
C THR A 419 3.46 -9.83 5.20
N GLY A 420 3.92 -9.53 3.99
CA GLY A 420 5.35 -9.44 3.68
C GLY A 420 5.62 -9.65 2.19
N ALA A 421 6.86 -9.42 1.77
CA ALA A 421 7.28 -9.61 0.38
C ALA A 421 7.64 -11.06 0.04
N GLU A 422 7.87 -11.91 1.05
CA GLU A 422 8.29 -13.29 0.88
C GLU A 422 7.08 -14.24 0.97
N ASP A 423 7.16 -15.33 0.20
CA ASP A 423 6.06 -16.26 -0.05
C ASP A 423 5.99 -17.30 1.08
N VAL A 424 4.82 -17.43 1.72
CA VAL A 424 4.61 -18.30 2.88
C VAL A 424 3.24 -18.95 2.85
N SER A 425 3.20 -20.23 3.21
CA SER A 425 1.97 -20.98 3.46
C SER A 425 1.79 -21.24 4.95
N ALA A 426 0.56 -21.55 5.37
CA ALA A 426 0.27 -21.94 6.73
C ALA A 426 -0.73 -23.09 6.84
N ARG A 427 -0.58 -23.86 7.92
CA ARG A 427 -1.52 -24.89 8.38
C ARG A 427 -1.88 -24.61 9.83
N LEU A 428 -3.18 -24.62 10.14
CA LEU A 428 -3.70 -24.53 11.49
C LEU A 428 -4.04 -25.93 11.99
N LEU A 429 -3.45 -26.32 13.11
CA LEU A 429 -3.64 -27.60 13.76
C LEU A 429 -4.39 -27.40 15.07
N ASP A 430 -5.39 -28.25 15.36
CA ASP A 430 -6.03 -28.29 16.67
C ASP A 430 -5.11 -28.93 17.74
N ALA A 431 -5.55 -28.95 18.99
CA ALA A 431 -4.79 -29.50 20.12
C ALA A 431 -4.40 -30.99 19.95
N SER A 432 -5.13 -31.76 19.12
CA SER A 432 -4.77 -33.16 18.80
C SER A 432 -3.72 -33.28 17.68
N GLY A 433 -3.30 -32.15 17.10
CA GLY A 433 -2.40 -32.09 15.95
C GLY A 433 -3.10 -32.29 14.60
N ARG A 434 -4.43 -32.40 14.58
CA ARG A 434 -5.20 -32.56 13.36
C ARG A 434 -5.31 -31.21 12.64
N GLN A 435 -5.06 -31.22 11.34
CA GLN A 435 -5.20 -30.02 10.51
C GLN A 435 -6.68 -29.64 10.37
N VAL A 436 -7.02 -28.42 10.79
CA VAL A 436 -8.37 -27.85 10.70
C VAL A 436 -8.50 -26.80 9.60
N ALA A 437 -7.40 -26.18 9.19
CA ALA A 437 -7.36 -25.25 8.06
C ALA A 437 -5.96 -25.17 7.46
N GLN A 438 -5.88 -24.75 6.19
CA GLN A 438 -4.63 -24.43 5.52
C GLN A 438 -4.86 -23.33 4.47
N SER A 439 -3.81 -22.57 4.18
CA SER A 439 -3.80 -21.60 3.08
C SER A 439 -2.36 -21.44 2.59
N ASP A 440 -2.19 -21.34 1.27
CA ASP A 440 -0.93 -20.96 0.64
C ASP A 440 -1.04 -19.49 0.21
N ASP A 441 -1.78 -19.26 -0.87
CA ASP A 441 -2.07 -17.93 -1.38
C ASP A 441 -3.49 -17.48 -1.01
N ARG A 442 -3.63 -16.25 -0.53
CA ARG A 442 -4.90 -15.54 -0.60
C ARG A 442 -5.14 -15.04 -2.03
N PRO A 443 -6.40 -14.79 -2.42
CA PRO A 443 -6.70 -14.20 -3.71
C PRO A 443 -5.87 -12.93 -3.96
N GLY A 444 -5.22 -12.85 -5.12
CA GLY A 444 -4.52 -11.66 -5.62
C GLY A 444 -3.16 -11.31 -5.00
N ASP A 445 -2.68 -12.03 -3.98
CA ASP A 445 -1.30 -11.91 -3.51
C ASP A 445 -0.71 -13.28 -3.09
N TRP A 446 0.49 -13.29 -2.50
CA TRP A 446 1.25 -14.50 -2.09
C TRP A 446 1.26 -14.74 -0.57
N SER A 447 0.41 -14.02 0.17
CA SER A 447 0.28 -14.19 1.61
C SER A 447 -0.85 -15.17 1.91
N PHE A 448 -0.68 -16.05 2.89
CA PHE A 448 -1.78 -16.91 3.32
C PHE A 448 -2.88 -16.11 4.04
N LEU A 449 -4.11 -16.61 3.95
CA LEU A 449 -5.26 -16.15 4.72
C LEU A 449 -6.06 -17.38 5.18
N ILE A 450 -5.98 -17.68 6.48
CA ILE A 450 -6.85 -18.66 7.13
C ILE A 450 -8.00 -17.87 7.76
N SER A 451 -9.23 -18.13 7.29
CA SER A 451 -10.43 -17.48 7.80
C SER A 451 -11.48 -18.53 8.10
N GLY A 452 -12.06 -18.49 9.30
CA GLY A 452 -13.06 -19.47 9.72
C GLY A 452 -13.54 -19.27 11.15
N ARG A 453 -14.60 -20.02 11.50
CA ARG A 453 -15.01 -20.20 12.89
C ARG A 453 -14.36 -21.47 13.41
N PHE A 454 -13.57 -21.33 14.46
CA PHE A 454 -12.93 -22.46 15.12
C PHE A 454 -13.53 -22.61 16.51
N PRO A 455 -13.70 -23.85 17.00
CA PRO A 455 -14.01 -24.08 18.40
C PRO A 455 -13.06 -23.35 19.34
N ASP A 456 -13.54 -23.08 20.55
CA ASP A 456 -12.72 -22.47 21.59
C ASP A 456 -11.60 -23.46 21.98
N GLY A 457 -10.36 -22.96 22.05
CA GLY A 457 -9.22 -23.78 22.43
C GLY A 457 -7.86 -23.29 21.93
N GLU A 458 -6.87 -24.14 22.17
CA GLU A 458 -5.49 -23.95 21.76
C GLU A 458 -5.24 -24.58 20.39
N TYR A 459 -4.47 -23.86 19.58
CA TYR A 459 -4.12 -24.24 18.22
C TYR A 459 -2.63 -24.01 17.97
N THR A 460 -2.12 -24.70 16.96
CA THR A 460 -0.76 -24.49 16.46
C THR A 460 -0.80 -24.06 15.01
N LEU A 461 -0.28 -22.86 14.72
CA LEU A 461 -0.06 -22.40 13.36
C LEU A 461 1.35 -22.76 12.92
N ARG A 462 1.46 -23.65 11.93
CA ARG A 462 2.73 -23.95 11.25
C ARG A 462 2.84 -23.08 10.00
N VAL A 463 3.87 -22.24 9.95
CA VAL A 463 4.18 -21.37 8.81
C VAL A 463 5.39 -21.92 8.07
N SER A 464 5.28 -22.08 6.76
CA SER A 464 6.33 -22.66 5.91
C SER A 464 6.69 -21.72 4.76
N PRO A 465 7.98 -21.55 4.44
CA PRO A 465 8.39 -20.78 3.26
C PRO A 465 8.01 -21.53 1.98
N VAL A 466 7.69 -20.79 0.92
CA VAL A 466 7.33 -21.34 -0.40
C VAL A 466 8.38 -20.95 -1.42
N GLY A 467 9.06 -21.95 -2.00
CA GLY A 467 10.13 -21.72 -2.99
C GLY A 467 11.44 -21.15 -2.43
N ALA A 468 11.60 -21.12 -1.10
CA ALA A 468 12.82 -20.68 -0.41
C ALA A 468 13.07 -21.50 0.86
N ALA A 469 14.30 -21.51 1.37
CA ALA A 469 14.64 -22.20 2.63
C ALA A 469 14.16 -21.45 3.88
N ARG A 470 14.03 -20.12 3.79
CA ARG A 470 13.54 -19.25 4.86
C ARG A 470 12.71 -18.12 4.27
N ALA A 471 11.73 -17.63 5.05
CA ALA A 471 10.94 -16.48 4.67
C ALA A 471 10.55 -15.58 5.86
N ALA A 472 10.88 -14.29 5.83
CA ALA A 472 10.47 -13.29 6.80
C ALA A 472 9.03 -12.82 6.52
N THR A 473 8.19 -12.84 7.56
CA THR A 473 6.79 -12.42 7.45
C THR A 473 6.26 -11.89 8.78
N THR A 474 5.16 -11.15 8.72
CA THR A 474 4.37 -10.78 9.91
C THR A 474 3.04 -11.49 9.85
N VAL A 475 2.71 -12.24 10.90
CA VAL A 475 1.43 -12.94 11.06
C VAL A 475 0.58 -12.17 12.05
N ALA A 476 -0.66 -11.87 11.68
CA ALA A 476 -1.63 -11.22 12.54
C ALA A 476 -2.88 -12.09 12.68
N MET A 477 -3.53 -12.01 13.83
CA MET A 477 -4.85 -12.59 14.05
C MET A 477 -5.85 -11.47 14.31
N VAL A 478 -6.95 -11.46 13.58
CA VAL A 478 -8.03 -10.49 13.72
C VAL A 478 -9.33 -11.23 13.94
N GLU A 479 -10.11 -10.76 14.90
CA GLU A 479 -11.50 -11.17 15.04
C GLU A 479 -12.37 -10.19 14.27
N ARG A 480 -13.27 -10.72 13.45
CA ARG A 480 -14.21 -9.92 12.67
C ARG A 480 -15.51 -9.77 13.48
N PRO A 481 -15.88 -8.55 13.93
CA PRO A 481 -17.13 -8.37 14.66
C PRO A 481 -18.32 -8.73 13.77
N GLY A 482 -19.32 -9.39 14.35
CA GLY A 482 -20.59 -9.66 13.68
C GLY A 482 -21.55 -8.50 13.85
N HIS A 483 -22.22 -8.12 12.77
CA HIS A 483 -23.39 -7.25 12.80
C HIS A 483 -24.59 -8.02 12.27
N ASP A 484 -25.70 -7.92 12.99
CA ASP A 484 -26.95 -8.51 12.55
C ASP A 484 -27.64 -7.55 11.60
N GLY A 485 -27.69 -7.98 10.34
CA GLY A 485 -28.37 -7.28 9.28
C GLY A 485 -29.85 -7.68 9.20
N PRO A 486 -30.68 -6.83 8.59
CA PRO A 486 -32.07 -7.16 8.27
C PRO A 486 -32.17 -8.39 7.34
N ALA A 487 -33.28 -9.12 7.44
CA ALA A 487 -33.50 -10.36 6.70
C ALA A 487 -33.30 -10.22 5.17
N LEU A 488 -32.79 -11.28 4.55
CA LEU A 488 -32.66 -11.44 3.10
C LEU A 488 -33.84 -12.26 2.57
N THR A 489 -34.59 -11.68 1.63
CA THR A 489 -35.74 -12.35 1.01
C THR A 489 -35.30 -13.16 -0.21
N ILE A 490 -35.71 -14.42 -0.29
CA ILE A 490 -35.49 -15.27 -1.47
C ILE A 490 -36.22 -14.67 -2.68
N GLY A 491 -35.52 -14.52 -3.80
CA GLY A 491 -36.04 -13.89 -5.03
C GLY A 491 -35.74 -12.40 -5.12
N ALA A 492 -35.18 -11.77 -4.08
CA ALA A 492 -34.76 -10.37 -4.08
C ALA A 492 -33.23 -10.22 -4.04
N SER A 493 -32.75 -9.10 -4.55
CA SER A 493 -31.37 -8.64 -4.34
C SER A 493 -31.35 -7.46 -3.37
N ARG A 494 -30.32 -7.39 -2.54
CA ARG A 494 -30.12 -6.34 -1.54
C ARG A 494 -28.77 -5.68 -1.74
N ARG A 495 -28.72 -4.35 -1.60
CA ARG A 495 -27.46 -3.61 -1.50
C ARG A 495 -27.11 -3.40 -0.03
N LEU A 496 -25.85 -3.65 0.31
CA LEU A 496 -25.28 -3.53 1.64
C LEU A 496 -23.98 -2.75 1.53
N HIS A 497 -23.68 -1.93 2.55
CA HIS A 497 -22.35 -1.36 2.71
C HIS A 497 -21.61 -2.17 3.77
N LEU A 498 -20.49 -2.77 3.42
CA LEU A 498 -19.64 -3.47 4.38
C LEU A 498 -18.65 -2.48 4.99
N ASP A 499 -18.77 -2.24 6.29
CA ASP A 499 -17.82 -1.40 7.03
C ASP A 499 -16.57 -2.20 7.40
N GLY A 500 -15.51 -2.01 6.60
CA GLY A 500 -14.16 -2.48 6.88
C GLY A 500 -14.08 -3.96 7.26
N ALA A 501 -14.07 -4.22 8.56
CA ALA A 501 -13.82 -5.53 9.15
C ALA A 501 -15.03 -6.27 9.73
N ALA A 502 -16.24 -5.76 9.58
CA ALA A 502 -17.42 -6.45 10.07
C ALA A 502 -17.88 -7.61 9.16
N VAL A 503 -18.56 -8.58 9.77
CA VAL A 503 -19.34 -9.62 9.08
C VAL A 503 -20.81 -9.27 9.21
N GLU A 504 -21.46 -8.99 8.08
CA GLU A 504 -22.90 -8.79 8.05
C GLU A 504 -23.59 -10.16 8.04
N THR A 505 -24.47 -10.38 9.02
CA THR A 505 -25.23 -11.63 9.21
C THR A 505 -26.70 -11.37 8.99
N LEU A 506 -27.26 -11.89 7.90
CA LEU A 506 -28.64 -11.65 7.50
C LEU A 506 -29.48 -12.93 7.71
N PRO A 507 -30.57 -12.89 8.48
CA PRO A 507 -31.54 -13.99 8.52
C PRO A 507 -32.06 -14.32 7.12
N LEU A 508 -32.22 -15.60 6.82
CA LEU A 508 -32.73 -16.10 5.56
C LEU A 508 -33.86 -17.10 5.83
N ALA A 509 -34.98 -16.94 5.13
CA ALA A 509 -36.10 -17.90 5.21
C ALA A 509 -35.69 -19.24 4.58
N ALA A 510 -36.32 -20.33 5.02
CA ALA A 510 -36.15 -21.63 4.39
C ALA A 510 -36.57 -21.58 2.91
N PRO A 511 -35.77 -22.13 1.98
CA PRO A 511 -36.17 -22.23 0.59
C PRO A 511 -37.32 -23.26 0.44
N PRO A 512 -38.13 -23.17 -0.64
CA PRO A 512 -39.14 -24.19 -0.92
C PRO A 512 -38.52 -25.59 -1.06
N ALA A 513 -39.25 -26.61 -0.59
CA ALA A 513 -38.81 -27.99 -0.68
C ALA A 513 -38.49 -28.42 -2.13
N GLY A 514 -37.45 -29.22 -2.31
CA GLY A 514 -37.03 -29.71 -3.63
C GLY A 514 -36.34 -28.68 -4.52
N THR A 515 -35.95 -27.53 -3.98
CA THR A 515 -35.14 -26.52 -4.68
C THR A 515 -33.68 -26.55 -4.23
N VAL A 516 -32.83 -25.82 -4.97
CA VAL A 516 -31.45 -25.52 -4.60
C VAL A 516 -31.36 -24.06 -4.18
N LEU A 517 -30.92 -23.82 -2.94
CA LEU A 517 -30.64 -22.47 -2.48
C LEU A 517 -29.36 -21.97 -3.13
N ALA A 518 -29.46 -20.88 -3.88
CA ALA A 518 -28.33 -20.17 -4.44
C ALA A 518 -28.19 -18.81 -3.77
N VAL A 519 -27.02 -18.56 -3.16
CA VAL A 519 -26.67 -17.25 -2.60
C VAL A 519 -25.46 -16.73 -3.35
N THR A 520 -25.53 -15.49 -3.83
CA THR A 520 -24.45 -14.82 -4.56
C THR A 520 -24.16 -13.46 -3.94
N ALA A 521 -22.89 -13.07 -3.95
CA ALA A 521 -22.49 -11.72 -3.59
C ALA A 521 -21.62 -11.12 -4.71
N GLU A 522 -21.81 -9.84 -4.97
CA GLU A 522 -21.03 -9.07 -5.93
C GLU A 522 -20.61 -7.74 -5.33
N GLY A 523 -19.39 -7.31 -5.59
CA GLY A 523 -18.92 -6.00 -5.21
C GLY A 523 -17.70 -5.60 -6.02
N SER A 524 -17.22 -4.38 -5.81
CA SER A 524 -15.95 -3.91 -6.40
C SER A 524 -14.71 -4.44 -5.68
N GLN A 525 -14.90 -5.23 -4.62
CA GLN A 525 -13.87 -5.79 -3.75
C GLN A 525 -14.11 -7.28 -3.62
N ARG A 526 -13.10 -8.03 -3.18
CA ARG A 526 -13.27 -9.45 -2.90
C ARG A 526 -14.10 -9.67 -1.65
N LEU A 527 -15.02 -10.62 -1.76
CA LEU A 527 -16.00 -10.94 -0.75
C LEU A 527 -15.81 -12.38 -0.27
N GLY A 528 -16.12 -12.58 1.00
CA GLY A 528 -16.44 -13.89 1.53
C GLY A 528 -17.94 -14.02 1.73
N LEU A 529 -18.46 -15.20 1.43
CA LEU A 529 -19.87 -15.53 1.52
C LEU A 529 -20.02 -16.90 2.18
N ALA A 530 -20.85 -17.00 3.21
CA ALA A 530 -21.20 -18.26 3.85
C ALA A 530 -22.70 -18.35 4.12
N VAL A 531 -23.22 -19.58 4.08
CA VAL A 531 -24.59 -19.89 4.49
C VAL A 531 -24.52 -20.83 5.67
N ASP A 532 -25.15 -20.43 6.78
CA ASP A 532 -25.28 -21.27 7.97
C ASP A 532 -26.73 -21.75 8.12
N GLY A 533 -26.93 -22.93 8.70
CA GLY A 533 -28.26 -23.45 9.00
C GLY A 533 -28.31 -24.40 10.19
N GLY A 534 -29.54 -24.64 10.65
CA GLY A 534 -29.84 -25.47 11.82
C GLY A 534 -29.64 -24.74 13.16
N ASP A 535 -30.06 -25.37 14.26
CA ASP A 535 -30.12 -24.73 15.58
C ASP A 535 -28.76 -24.37 16.19
N GLY A 536 -27.68 -25.00 15.70
CA GLY A 536 -26.30 -24.68 16.08
C GLY A 536 -25.57 -23.74 15.11
N TRP A 537 -26.25 -23.19 14.09
CA TRP A 537 -25.66 -22.34 13.04
C TRP A 537 -24.41 -22.95 12.40
N ARG A 538 -24.53 -24.20 11.94
CA ARG A 538 -23.45 -24.89 11.23
C ARG A 538 -23.28 -24.28 9.84
N THR A 539 -22.06 -23.95 9.45
CA THR A 539 -21.75 -23.55 8.07
C THR A 539 -22.11 -24.70 7.12
N LEU A 540 -23.05 -24.47 6.20
CA LEU A 540 -23.48 -25.42 5.18
C LEU A 540 -22.65 -25.29 3.90
N GLY A 541 -22.16 -24.08 3.61
CA GLY A 541 -21.32 -23.75 2.48
C GLY A 541 -20.66 -22.40 2.63
N GLU A 542 -19.50 -22.25 1.98
CA GLU A 542 -18.71 -21.03 1.99
C GLU A 542 -17.92 -20.90 0.70
N ASP A 543 -17.86 -19.67 0.16
CA ASP A 543 -17.07 -19.33 -1.02
C ASP A 543 -16.44 -17.94 -0.86
N ARG A 544 -15.35 -17.66 -1.59
CA ARG A 544 -14.62 -16.40 -1.56
C ARG A 544 -14.08 -16.03 -2.94
N GLY A 545 -14.18 -14.74 -3.30
CA GLY A 545 -13.62 -14.26 -4.56
C GLY A 545 -14.21 -12.92 -4.98
N ASP A 546 -14.11 -12.61 -6.27
CA ASP A 546 -14.70 -11.40 -6.85
C ASP A 546 -16.23 -11.54 -6.97
N HIS A 547 -16.74 -12.78 -7.15
CA HIS A 547 -18.16 -13.11 -7.28
C HIS A 547 -18.49 -14.43 -6.56
N PRO A 548 -18.36 -14.52 -5.23
CA PRO A 548 -18.57 -15.78 -4.52
C PRO A 548 -20.03 -16.25 -4.62
N GLN A 549 -20.20 -17.57 -4.77
CA GLN A 549 -21.49 -18.24 -4.89
C GLN A 549 -21.53 -19.50 -4.02
N VAL A 550 -22.62 -19.66 -3.26
CA VAL A 550 -22.90 -20.86 -2.48
C VAL A 550 -24.19 -21.50 -2.98
N LEU A 551 -24.12 -22.75 -3.42
CA LEU A 551 -25.26 -23.56 -3.88
C LEU A 551 -25.51 -24.72 -2.92
N ILE A 552 -26.71 -24.82 -2.33
CA ILE A 552 -27.05 -25.87 -1.36
C ILE A 552 -28.32 -26.59 -1.82
N PRO A 553 -28.25 -27.86 -2.22
CA PRO A 553 -29.42 -28.65 -2.60
C PRO A 553 -30.19 -29.17 -1.40
N GLY A 554 -31.51 -29.34 -1.54
CA GLY A 554 -32.33 -30.10 -0.60
C GLY A 554 -32.22 -29.60 0.84
N VAL A 555 -32.23 -28.28 1.02
CA VAL A 555 -32.03 -27.67 2.35
C VAL A 555 -33.21 -28.10 3.25
N PRO A 556 -32.95 -28.69 4.44
CA PRO A 556 -34.02 -29.19 5.32
C PRO A 556 -34.93 -28.07 5.85
N ASP A 557 -35.99 -28.41 6.56
CA ASP A 557 -36.73 -27.39 7.32
C ASP A 557 -35.84 -26.84 8.45
N GLY A 558 -35.85 -25.52 8.67
CA GLY A 558 -35.03 -24.91 9.71
C GLY A 558 -34.76 -23.43 9.51
N ARG A 559 -33.91 -22.89 10.39
CA ARG A 559 -33.45 -21.50 10.34
C ARG A 559 -32.16 -21.39 9.52
N TYR A 560 -32.09 -20.34 8.71
CA TYR A 560 -30.95 -20.03 7.86
C TYR A 560 -30.48 -18.61 8.07
N ARG A 561 -29.20 -18.38 7.82
CA ARG A 561 -28.63 -17.04 7.73
C ARG A 561 -27.50 -17.02 6.72
N VAL A 562 -27.33 -15.86 6.12
CA VAL A 562 -26.21 -15.56 5.22
C VAL A 562 -25.21 -14.69 5.96
N ARG A 563 -23.94 -15.02 5.84
CA ARG A 563 -22.84 -14.17 6.29
C ARG A 563 -22.09 -13.65 5.08
N VAL A 564 -21.85 -12.35 5.03
CA VAL A 564 -21.06 -11.69 3.98
C VAL A 564 -20.07 -10.72 4.61
N TRP A 565 -18.84 -10.72 4.10
CA TRP A 565 -17.78 -9.83 4.58
C TRP A 565 -16.80 -9.49 3.46
N SER A 566 -16.07 -8.39 3.65
CA SER A 566 -15.01 -8.00 2.72
C SER A 566 -13.69 -8.65 3.11
N VAL A 567 -13.02 -9.26 2.14
CA VAL A 567 -11.68 -9.84 2.33
C VAL A 567 -10.61 -8.74 2.38
N ASP A 568 -10.86 -7.62 1.70
CA ASP A 568 -9.84 -6.61 1.41
C ASP A 568 -10.08 -5.24 2.10
N GLY A 569 -11.25 -4.96 2.69
CA GLY A 569 -11.44 -3.80 3.58
C GLY A 569 -12.69 -2.95 3.35
N GLY A 570 -13.86 -3.59 3.27
CA GLY A 570 -15.17 -2.94 3.15
C GLY A 570 -15.63 -2.67 1.70
N GLY A 571 -16.73 -1.95 1.54
CA GLY A 571 -17.29 -1.53 0.25
C GLY A 571 -18.74 -1.95 0.02
N ASP A 572 -19.32 -1.47 -1.08
CA ASP A 572 -20.71 -1.79 -1.45
C ASP A 572 -20.81 -3.19 -2.06
N VAL A 573 -21.83 -3.92 -1.63
CA VAL A 573 -22.11 -5.30 -2.04
C VAL A 573 -23.55 -5.44 -2.46
N ARG A 574 -23.78 -6.12 -3.58
CA ARG A 574 -25.07 -6.65 -3.98
C ARG A 574 -25.15 -8.13 -3.60
N LEU A 575 -26.00 -8.44 -2.62
CA LEU A 575 -26.27 -9.80 -2.16
C LEU A 575 -27.61 -10.27 -2.73
N ALA A 576 -27.69 -11.52 -3.18
CA ALA A 576 -28.95 -12.11 -3.63
C ALA A 576 -29.10 -13.55 -3.13
N ALA A 577 -30.32 -13.95 -2.78
CA ALA A 577 -30.67 -15.34 -2.49
C ALA A 577 -31.81 -15.79 -3.40
N ARG A 578 -31.73 -17.01 -3.90
CA ARG A 578 -32.66 -17.58 -4.89
C ARG A 578 -32.93 -19.04 -4.60
N ALA A 579 -34.14 -19.48 -4.93
CA ALA A 579 -34.50 -20.88 -4.96
C ALA A 579 -34.52 -21.33 -6.42
N LEU A 580 -33.56 -22.17 -6.81
CA LEU A 580 -33.43 -22.70 -8.16
C LEU A 580 -34.18 -24.03 -8.25
N THR A 581 -35.03 -24.18 -9.26
CA THR A 581 -35.70 -25.45 -9.53
C THR A 581 -34.78 -26.34 -10.36
N PRO A 582 -34.34 -27.50 -9.84
CA PRO A 582 -33.45 -28.39 -10.57
C PRO A 582 -34.17 -29.05 -11.76
N THR A 583 -33.45 -29.26 -12.86
CA THR A 583 -33.90 -30.15 -13.92
C THR A 583 -33.68 -31.60 -13.46
N ARG A 584 -34.75 -32.36 -13.29
CA ARG A 584 -34.69 -33.75 -12.82
C ARG A 584 -34.41 -34.71 -13.97
N VAL A 585 -33.38 -35.54 -13.85
CA VAL A 585 -32.97 -36.53 -14.85
C VAL A 585 -32.54 -37.84 -14.20
N GLY A 586 -32.64 -38.95 -14.94
CA GLY A 586 -32.04 -40.22 -14.53
C GLY A 586 -30.63 -40.39 -15.11
N GLU A 587 -29.83 -41.27 -14.51
CA GLU A 587 -28.44 -41.57 -14.91
C GLU A 587 -28.30 -41.86 -16.41
N ARG A 588 -29.13 -42.76 -16.96
CA ARG A 588 -29.13 -43.10 -18.40
C ARG A 588 -29.46 -41.93 -19.32
N ARG A 589 -30.18 -40.93 -18.83
CA ARG A 589 -30.46 -39.70 -19.58
C ARG A 589 -29.26 -38.76 -19.52
N LEU A 590 -28.64 -38.61 -18.36
CA LEU A 590 -27.40 -37.84 -18.21
C LEU A 590 -26.28 -38.37 -19.10
N ALA A 591 -26.10 -39.69 -19.16
CA ALA A 591 -25.10 -40.36 -20.01
C ALA A 591 -25.27 -40.08 -21.52
N ARG A 592 -26.49 -39.75 -21.96
CA ARG A 592 -26.79 -39.38 -23.36
C ARG A 592 -26.66 -37.88 -23.64
N GLY A 593 -26.28 -37.09 -22.64
CA GLY A 593 -26.24 -35.63 -22.71
C GLY A 593 -27.56 -34.98 -22.28
N VAL A 594 -27.46 -33.93 -21.47
CA VAL A 594 -28.60 -33.14 -21.00
C VAL A 594 -28.27 -31.66 -21.10
N THR A 595 -29.21 -30.88 -21.63
CA THR A 595 -29.18 -29.42 -21.55
C THR A 595 -30.10 -28.96 -20.43
N ALA A 596 -29.53 -28.36 -19.39
CA ALA A 596 -30.28 -27.78 -18.29
C ALA A 596 -30.61 -26.31 -18.58
N LYS A 597 -31.79 -25.84 -18.16
CA LYS A 597 -32.16 -24.43 -18.30
C LYS A 597 -31.47 -23.62 -17.20
N ALA A 598 -30.68 -22.64 -17.62
CA ALA A 598 -30.08 -21.66 -16.71
C ALA A 598 -31.14 -20.72 -16.12
N ASP A 599 -30.93 -20.27 -14.88
CA ASP A 599 -31.68 -19.15 -14.31
C ASP A 599 -31.29 -17.85 -15.03
N PRO A 600 -32.22 -17.21 -15.79
CA PRO A 600 -31.91 -16.03 -16.59
C PRO A 600 -31.71 -14.78 -15.73
N ALA A 601 -32.16 -14.78 -14.47
CA ALA A 601 -32.12 -13.58 -13.64
C ALA A 601 -30.83 -13.47 -12.81
N GLY A 602 -29.97 -14.49 -12.78
CA GLY A 602 -28.73 -14.53 -11.99
C GLY A 602 -27.50 -14.05 -12.76
N PRO A 603 -26.46 -13.52 -12.07
CA PRO A 603 -25.26 -12.99 -12.72
C PRO A 603 -24.38 -14.05 -13.39
N SER A 604 -24.61 -15.33 -13.11
CA SER A 604 -23.77 -16.46 -13.54
C SER A 604 -24.48 -17.45 -14.47
N ALA A 605 -25.72 -17.20 -14.90
CA ALA A 605 -26.53 -18.12 -15.70
C ALA A 605 -26.42 -19.59 -15.19
N THR A 606 -26.57 -19.79 -13.88
CA THR A 606 -26.43 -21.11 -13.25
C THR A 606 -27.61 -22.00 -13.65
N ALA A 607 -27.32 -23.20 -14.12
CA ALA A 607 -28.31 -24.26 -14.31
C ALA A 607 -28.09 -25.32 -13.24
N VAL A 608 -29.14 -26.03 -12.82
CA VAL A 608 -29.02 -27.05 -11.77
C VAL A 608 -29.69 -28.33 -12.22
N LEU A 609 -29.05 -29.47 -11.98
CA LEU A 609 -29.57 -30.81 -12.23
C LEU A 609 -29.70 -31.59 -10.93
N GLU A 610 -30.80 -32.32 -10.80
CA GLU A 610 -30.99 -33.38 -9.81
C GLU A 610 -30.98 -34.71 -10.58
N VAL A 611 -29.92 -35.48 -10.40
CA VAL A 611 -29.69 -36.75 -11.09
C VAL A 611 -30.07 -37.90 -10.16
N ARG A 612 -31.08 -38.66 -10.55
CA ARG A 612 -31.41 -39.94 -9.91
C ARG A 612 -30.48 -41.01 -10.47
N LEU A 613 -29.62 -41.52 -9.60
CA LEU A 613 -28.66 -42.56 -9.91
C LEU A 613 -29.32 -43.94 -9.84
N ASP A 614 -28.86 -44.87 -10.66
CA ASP A 614 -29.32 -46.26 -10.65
C ASP A 614 -28.87 -46.95 -9.33
N GLY A 615 -27.78 -46.48 -8.72
CA GLY A 615 -27.33 -46.84 -7.38
C GLY A 615 -26.26 -45.88 -6.82
N PRO A 616 -25.90 -45.96 -5.52
CA PRO A 616 -24.75 -45.23 -4.98
C PRO A 616 -23.44 -45.77 -5.60
N GLY A 617 -22.43 -44.91 -5.75
CA GLY A 617 -21.19 -45.30 -6.44
C GLY A 617 -20.21 -44.16 -6.66
N ALA A 618 -19.13 -44.49 -7.37
CA ALA A 618 -18.17 -43.51 -7.89
C ALA A 618 -18.42 -43.31 -9.38
N PHE A 619 -18.64 -42.06 -9.78
CA PHE A 619 -19.03 -41.70 -11.14
C PHE A 619 -17.92 -40.89 -11.80
N GLU A 620 -17.52 -41.31 -12.99
CA GLU A 620 -16.57 -40.57 -13.80
C GLU A 620 -17.27 -39.52 -14.67
N LEU A 621 -16.74 -38.30 -14.66
CA LEU A 621 -17.18 -37.17 -15.46
C LEU A 621 -16.07 -36.88 -16.49
N PRO A 622 -16.21 -37.37 -17.76
CA PRO A 622 -15.12 -37.52 -18.72
C PRO A 622 -14.46 -36.21 -19.21
N SER A 623 -14.99 -35.05 -18.82
CA SER A 623 -14.28 -33.76 -18.86
C SER A 623 -15.16 -32.72 -18.16
N GLY A 624 -14.75 -32.29 -16.96
CA GLY A 624 -15.44 -31.21 -16.27
C GLY A 624 -15.15 -29.87 -16.97
N PRO A 625 -16.14 -29.09 -17.42
CA PRO A 625 -15.89 -27.68 -17.68
C PRO A 625 -15.34 -27.05 -16.38
N ALA A 626 -14.46 -26.04 -16.49
CA ALA A 626 -13.77 -25.39 -15.37
C ALA A 626 -14.67 -24.75 -14.29
N ARG A 627 -15.99 -24.99 -14.33
CA ARG A 627 -17.03 -24.41 -13.48
C ARG A 627 -18.09 -25.41 -12.99
N LEU A 628 -17.93 -26.71 -13.26
CA LEU A 628 -18.90 -27.72 -12.79
C LEU A 628 -18.83 -27.90 -11.26
N LEU A 629 -19.97 -27.78 -10.60
CA LEU A 629 -20.13 -28.05 -9.17
C LEU A 629 -20.92 -29.34 -8.96
N ALA A 630 -20.61 -30.09 -7.90
CA ALA A 630 -21.34 -31.30 -7.55
C ALA A 630 -21.58 -31.43 -6.03
N SER A 631 -22.69 -32.06 -5.66
CA SER A 631 -22.96 -32.53 -4.29
C SER A 631 -23.72 -33.86 -4.31
N ALA A 632 -23.33 -34.79 -3.44
CA ALA A 632 -24.00 -36.08 -3.27
C ALA A 632 -24.93 -36.12 -2.05
N ALA A 633 -25.10 -35.00 -1.35
CA ALA A 633 -25.87 -34.93 -0.11
C ALA A 633 -26.70 -33.64 -0.05
N ALA A 634 -27.97 -33.80 0.30
CA ALA A 634 -28.84 -32.69 0.66
C ALA A 634 -28.28 -31.92 1.87
N GLY A 635 -28.49 -30.60 1.91
CA GLY A 635 -27.98 -29.72 2.95
C GLY A 635 -26.45 -29.55 2.97
N THR A 636 -25.74 -30.04 1.95
CA THR A 636 -24.28 -29.89 1.80
C THR A 636 -23.98 -29.11 0.54
N ALA A 637 -23.26 -28.00 0.66
CA ALA A 637 -22.95 -27.13 -0.47
C ALA A 637 -22.24 -27.89 -1.60
N MET A 638 -22.57 -27.52 -2.83
CA MET A 638 -21.90 -28.05 -4.02
C MET A 638 -20.47 -27.54 -4.08
N ALA A 639 -19.55 -28.44 -4.44
CA ALA A 639 -18.12 -28.14 -4.51
C ALA A 639 -17.61 -28.30 -5.94
N PRO A 640 -16.56 -27.55 -6.35
CA PRO A 640 -15.92 -27.73 -7.65
C PRO A 640 -15.46 -29.17 -7.87
N VAL A 641 -15.78 -29.70 -9.04
CA VAL A 641 -15.30 -31.02 -9.48
C VAL A 641 -13.84 -30.87 -9.91
N THR A 642 -12.92 -31.06 -8.96
CA THR A 642 -11.47 -30.92 -9.17
C THR A 642 -10.81 -32.20 -9.72
N ARG A 643 -11.53 -33.32 -9.70
CA ARG A 643 -11.13 -34.61 -10.26
C ARG A 643 -12.26 -35.13 -11.12
N ALA A 644 -11.95 -35.94 -12.12
CA ALA A 644 -12.96 -36.58 -12.96
C ALA A 644 -13.88 -37.56 -12.21
N VAL A 645 -13.80 -37.71 -10.88
CA VAL A 645 -14.60 -38.68 -10.12
C VAL A 645 -15.39 -37.99 -9.00
N VAL A 646 -16.70 -38.25 -8.96
CA VAL A 646 -17.61 -37.85 -7.88
C VAL A 646 -18.13 -39.09 -7.17
N VAL A 647 -18.08 -39.11 -5.84
CA VAL A 647 -18.59 -40.23 -5.03
C VAL A 647 -19.96 -39.86 -4.46
N ALA A 648 -20.98 -40.64 -4.82
CA ALA A 648 -22.32 -40.52 -4.28
C ALA A 648 -22.65 -41.66 -3.32
N ARG A 649 -22.97 -41.33 -2.06
CA ARG A 649 -23.37 -42.29 -1.03
C ARG A 649 -24.87 -42.60 -1.04
N THR A 650 -25.63 -41.83 -1.82
CA THR A 650 -27.08 -41.98 -1.99
C THR A 650 -27.38 -42.11 -3.48
N SER A 651 -28.63 -42.44 -3.82
CA SER A 651 -29.11 -42.51 -5.20
C SER A 651 -29.42 -41.14 -5.83
N THR A 652 -28.93 -40.05 -5.24
CA THR A 652 -29.13 -38.68 -5.75
C THR A 652 -27.80 -37.95 -5.87
N LEU A 653 -27.54 -37.39 -7.05
CA LEU A 653 -26.40 -36.54 -7.34
C LEU A 653 -26.91 -35.20 -7.87
N TRP A 654 -26.39 -34.12 -7.31
CA TRP A 654 -26.71 -32.76 -7.74
C TRP A 654 -25.54 -32.18 -8.53
N LEU A 655 -25.83 -31.53 -9.66
CA LEU A 655 -24.85 -30.87 -10.51
C LEU A 655 -25.28 -29.42 -10.78
N ALA A 656 -24.33 -28.50 -10.92
CA ALA A 656 -24.59 -27.12 -11.31
C ALA A 656 -23.49 -26.54 -12.19
#